data_AF-A0A503XI98-F1
#
_entry.id   AF-A0A503XI98-F1
#
_cell.length_a   1.000
_cell.length_b   1.000
_cell.length_c   1.000
_cell.angle_alpha   90.00
_cell.angle_beta   90.00
_cell.angle_gamma   90.00
#
_symmetry.space_group_name_H-M   'P 1'
#
loop_
_entity.id
_entity.type
_entity.pdbx_description
1 polymer ?
#
loop_
_entity_poly.entity_id
_entity_poly.type
_entity_poly.pdbx_seq_one_letter_code
_entity_poly.pdbx_strand_id
1 'polypeptide(L)'
;MKKAYPIPSDTSSSQARAADPGNSAWVSANAGSGKTHVLAQRVIRLLLNGTDPSKILCLTYTRAAAANMSNRVFSTLSDWTALGDAELDAKIAALEGRRPDRDTMRRARRLFAEALETPGGLKIQTIHAFCESVLHQFPLEANIPAHFEMLDSQMEASLFAAARREMISAAGDRILAEAFATVLERGGEAGLDALLGEIVRKRDGLRAFLDAVGRDGFQPLFDEFDFRPGQTAEGIAASVWPLPDFPPDYFAGFAQAAEATDARSVLNNILPYARQAVAESDPVRRLQLLARAFLKTDGDPYDAAKAFKKALTDRLPDLAERYASAAGTIIETVDRLALFRMLEGTTAALTIADWLIARYEVLKRGRGFLDFNDLITRTVNLLARPDAGPWVQYKLDQGIDHILLDEAQDTSPDQWEVVKRLAEEFFAGFGARDRVHRTVFAVGDEKQSIYSFQGAAPDSFADSRLLFAGRVRDAEASFADLKLTWSFRSTDDVLAAVDRVFADPIVRRGISHDPDPLSHKAIRTDAPGYVEVWPSIGAEAVDEPDDWTQAIDHAHAPAVRLAENVAATIAGWIGKGEIIEGRGQRLRPGDVLVLVRKRDSFVHALTRALKRRDIPVAGADRLSLPGHIAIKDLIALGHLLIQPQDDLSLAAVLRSPIFDLPEETLFTLAAQRPSGLSLAASLRRHADESEALAAIVAQLDIWAGEAAFKPVFEFYAALLARDGVRRRMIARLGPEAGDILDEFLSFCLAEERTGLPGLEAFLSTLENAGPEIKREMDQTRDEVRVMTVHAAKGLEAPVVFLVDGGSAPFSDQHLPRLMPFSGSGRHFDGKGYLWRSASDVANGFSKTAAARARELADDEYRRLLYVGMTRAEDRLIVCGYHGKRAPNAGTWHSIVSRALIGAPESEQRPHPAGGEPVYRFHITGLPPVAPGPGEQARQADAFGPLPATLFRPLPPFEDLPRPLSPSGASALIEEGKEAVVDKASPVLDADAEPGFAVLRGLALHRLLQMLPGIAVDERKSAAERYLSRTGAEWPAPERDKALASVIAILADPRLAQLFAPSSRAEVAIMGSLEVRGKVRSISGKIDRLAVTADAVSIVDYKTNRPAPASLAEVPSAYLLQLALYRALLKPLYPGREVKAALLFTEAPRLIELPTRAMDDALARLTGA
;
A
#
# COMPACT_ATOMS: atom_id res chain seq x y z
N MET A 1 -24.68 -20.27 -12.82
CA MET A 1 -24.99 -18.88 -13.27
C MET A 1 -25.58 -18.13 -12.08
N LYS A 2 -25.11 -16.92 -11.76
CA LYS A 2 -25.73 -16.09 -10.71
C LYS A 2 -27.19 -15.81 -11.11
N LYS A 3 -28.12 -15.95 -10.17
CA LYS A 3 -29.53 -15.60 -10.39
C LYS A 3 -29.61 -14.11 -10.75
N ALA A 4 -30.18 -13.80 -11.91
CA ALA A 4 -30.34 -12.41 -12.35
C ALA A 4 -31.55 -11.81 -11.64
N TYR A 5 -31.30 -10.81 -10.79
CA TYR A 5 -32.36 -10.07 -10.11
C TYR A 5 -32.83 -8.90 -10.97
N PRO A 6 -34.15 -8.65 -11.09
CA PRO A 6 -34.66 -7.49 -11.81
C PRO A 6 -34.27 -6.21 -11.07
N ILE A 7 -33.64 -5.28 -11.78
CA ILE A 7 -33.27 -3.97 -11.23
C ILE A 7 -34.52 -3.08 -11.22
N PRO A 8 -34.91 -2.48 -10.08
CA PRO A 8 -36.04 -1.56 -10.01
C PRO A 8 -35.89 -0.39 -10.98
N SER A 9 -37.00 0.01 -11.64
CA SER A 9 -37.03 1.09 -12.66
C SER A 9 -36.42 2.40 -12.15
N ASP A 10 -36.72 2.78 -10.91
CA ASP A 10 -36.25 4.04 -10.32
C ASP A 10 -34.74 4.03 -10.08
N THR A 11 -34.19 2.87 -9.72
CA THR A 11 -32.74 2.69 -9.55
C THR A 11 -32.03 2.73 -10.90
N SER A 12 -32.56 2.01 -11.88
CA SER A 12 -32.02 2.03 -13.25
C SER A 12 -32.05 3.44 -13.85
N SER A 13 -33.14 4.18 -13.65
CA SER A 13 -33.29 5.57 -14.09
C SER A 13 -32.30 6.49 -13.38
N SER A 14 -32.15 6.35 -12.06
CA SER A 14 -31.18 7.14 -11.28
C SER A 14 -29.73 6.84 -11.69
N GLN A 15 -29.36 5.58 -11.90
CA GLN A 15 -28.04 5.19 -12.40
C GLN A 15 -27.79 5.73 -13.81
N ALA A 16 -28.78 5.65 -14.71
CA ALA A 16 -28.68 6.19 -16.07
C ALA A 16 -28.51 7.72 -16.09
N ARG A 17 -29.25 8.45 -15.23
CA ARG A 17 -29.11 9.90 -15.05
C ARG A 17 -27.76 10.29 -14.45
N ALA A 18 -27.24 9.51 -13.49
CA ALA A 18 -25.91 9.74 -12.93
C ALA A 18 -24.79 9.49 -13.96
N ALA A 19 -24.95 8.45 -14.79
CA ALA A 19 -24.00 8.12 -15.84
C ALA A 19 -24.10 9.02 -17.09
N ASP A 20 -25.10 9.91 -17.16
CA ASP A 20 -25.34 10.78 -18.32
C ASP A 20 -24.24 11.85 -18.46
N PRO A 21 -23.44 11.82 -19.53
CA PRO A 21 -22.38 12.79 -19.78
C PRO A 21 -22.85 14.25 -19.86
N GLY A 22 -24.12 14.48 -20.20
CA GLY A 22 -24.67 15.83 -20.41
C GLY A 22 -24.94 16.61 -19.12
N ASN A 23 -24.95 15.95 -17.96
CA ASN A 23 -25.25 16.59 -16.68
C ASN A 23 -24.05 16.53 -15.73
N SER A 24 -23.89 17.56 -14.91
CA SER A 24 -23.10 17.42 -13.67
C SER A 24 -23.94 16.62 -12.67
N ALA A 25 -23.33 15.72 -11.90
CA ALA A 25 -24.08 14.85 -10.99
C ALA A 25 -23.37 14.65 -9.66
N TRP A 26 -24.18 14.61 -8.60
CA TRP A 26 -23.75 14.31 -7.25
C TRP A 26 -24.52 13.10 -6.76
N VAL A 27 -23.81 12.01 -6.47
CA VAL A 27 -24.41 10.71 -6.17
C VAL A 27 -24.11 10.33 -4.73
N SER A 28 -25.10 10.45 -3.86
CA SER A 28 -25.06 9.88 -2.52
C SER A 28 -25.55 8.43 -2.58
N ALA A 29 -24.72 7.48 -2.16
CA ALA A 29 -24.95 6.08 -2.50
C ALA A 29 -24.61 5.16 -1.33
N ASN A 30 -25.58 4.33 -0.92
CA ASN A 30 -25.37 3.33 0.13
C ASN A 30 -24.27 2.30 -0.23
N ALA A 31 -23.83 1.51 0.75
CA ALA A 31 -22.91 0.41 0.50
C ALA A 31 -23.49 -0.59 -0.52
N GLY A 32 -22.66 -1.01 -1.47
CA GLY A 32 -23.06 -1.99 -2.50
C GLY A 32 -24.02 -1.47 -3.58
N SER A 33 -24.27 -0.17 -3.69
CA SER A 33 -25.23 0.39 -4.68
C SER A 33 -24.73 0.52 -6.11
N GLY A 34 -23.50 0.06 -6.38
CA GLY A 34 -22.90 0.13 -7.71
C GLY A 34 -22.24 1.47 -8.05
N LYS A 35 -21.80 2.26 -7.06
CA LYS A 35 -21.05 3.53 -7.27
C LYS A 35 -19.99 3.44 -8.38
N THR A 36 -19.06 2.50 -8.23
CA THR A 36 -17.97 2.27 -9.19
C THR A 36 -18.48 1.77 -10.55
N HIS A 37 -19.63 1.09 -10.60
CA HIS A 37 -20.26 0.71 -11.86
C HIS A 37 -20.81 1.93 -12.61
N VAL A 38 -21.53 2.81 -11.92
CA VAL A 38 -22.07 4.07 -12.48
C VAL A 38 -20.92 4.95 -12.98
N LEU A 39 -19.85 5.06 -12.20
CA LEU A 39 -18.67 5.83 -12.55
C LEU A 39 -17.97 5.28 -13.81
N ALA A 40 -17.74 3.96 -13.88
CA ALA A 40 -17.17 3.32 -15.06
C ALA A 40 -18.06 3.48 -16.30
N GLN A 41 -19.39 3.32 -16.15
CA GLN A 41 -20.34 3.57 -17.24
C GLN A 41 -20.28 5.02 -17.72
N ARG A 42 -20.15 5.99 -16.82
CA ARG A 42 -20.01 7.40 -17.18
C ARG A 42 -18.76 7.65 -18.04
N VAL A 43 -17.61 7.11 -17.64
CA VAL A 43 -16.36 7.20 -18.42
C VAL A 43 -16.55 6.59 -19.82
N ILE A 44 -17.14 5.40 -19.89
CA ILE A 44 -17.40 4.73 -21.18
C ILE A 44 -18.34 5.55 -22.07
N ARG A 45 -19.40 6.16 -21.51
CA ARG A 45 -20.33 7.02 -22.26
C ARG A 45 -19.67 8.32 -22.73
N LEU A 46 -18.79 8.91 -21.94
CA LEU A 46 -17.97 10.06 -22.36
C LEU A 46 -17.09 9.71 -23.57
N LEU A 47 -16.40 8.57 -23.51
CA LEU A 47 -15.58 8.07 -24.62
C LEU A 47 -16.41 7.78 -25.87
N LEU A 48 -17.58 7.14 -25.72
CA LEU A 48 -18.51 6.89 -26.83
C LEU A 48 -19.03 8.18 -27.48
N ASN A 49 -19.36 9.19 -26.68
CA ASN A 49 -19.78 10.52 -27.15
C ASN A 49 -18.65 11.31 -27.82
N GLY A 50 -17.41 10.82 -27.70
CA GLY A 50 -16.26 11.33 -28.40
C GLY A 50 -15.39 12.31 -27.66
N THR A 51 -15.54 12.35 -26.35
CA THR A 51 -14.55 12.95 -25.48
C THR A 51 -13.23 12.19 -25.64
N ASP A 52 -12.16 12.92 -25.94
CA ASP A 52 -10.81 12.38 -25.98
C ASP A 52 -10.43 11.83 -24.58
N PRO A 53 -9.87 10.61 -24.46
CA PRO A 53 -9.52 10.02 -23.17
C PRO A 53 -8.65 10.91 -22.29
N SER A 54 -7.76 11.70 -22.90
CA SER A 54 -6.87 12.63 -22.17
C SER A 54 -7.63 13.75 -21.44
N LYS A 55 -8.89 14.00 -21.81
CA LYS A 55 -9.75 15.06 -21.27
C LYS A 55 -10.67 14.64 -20.13
N ILE A 56 -10.61 13.37 -19.74
CA ILE A 56 -11.39 12.81 -18.63
C ILE A 56 -10.45 12.66 -17.43
N LEU A 57 -10.62 13.50 -16.41
CA LEU A 57 -9.87 13.38 -15.16
C LEU A 57 -10.71 12.62 -14.13
N CYS A 58 -10.26 11.43 -13.75
CA CYS A 58 -10.89 10.68 -12.68
C CYS A 58 -9.98 10.59 -11.45
N LEU A 59 -10.44 11.19 -10.36
CA LEU A 59 -9.75 11.28 -9.09
C LEU A 59 -10.33 10.29 -8.09
N THR A 60 -9.46 9.54 -7.42
CA THR A 60 -9.81 8.57 -6.40
C THR A 60 -9.02 8.82 -5.11
N TYR A 61 -9.50 8.27 -4.00
CA TYR A 61 -8.80 8.38 -2.72
C TYR A 61 -7.59 7.43 -2.60
N THR A 62 -7.70 6.20 -3.13
CA THR A 62 -6.65 5.16 -3.00
C THR A 62 -6.16 4.67 -4.36
N ARG A 63 -4.89 4.25 -4.43
CA ARG A 63 -4.31 3.62 -5.64
C ARG A 63 -5.07 2.34 -6.03
N ALA A 64 -5.56 1.58 -5.06
CA ALA A 64 -6.37 0.38 -5.29
C ALA A 64 -7.71 0.70 -5.96
N ALA A 65 -8.39 1.79 -5.55
CA ALA A 65 -9.62 2.24 -6.20
C ALA A 65 -9.37 2.70 -7.64
N ALA A 66 -8.29 3.46 -7.88
CA ALA A 66 -7.86 3.84 -9.23
C ALA A 66 -7.62 2.61 -10.13
N ALA A 67 -6.87 1.62 -9.63
CA ALA A 67 -6.57 0.40 -10.37
C ALA A 67 -7.83 -0.43 -10.67
N ASN A 68 -8.73 -0.59 -9.68
CA ASN A 68 -9.99 -1.31 -9.87
C ASN A 68 -10.86 -0.64 -10.95
N MET A 69 -11.00 0.68 -10.88
CA MET A 69 -11.76 1.44 -11.86
C MET A 69 -11.16 1.34 -13.26
N SER A 70 -9.84 1.51 -13.37
CA SER A 70 -9.10 1.37 -14.63
C SER A 70 -9.31 -0.02 -15.25
N ASN A 71 -9.08 -1.08 -14.48
CA ASN A 71 -9.29 -2.47 -14.91
C ASN A 71 -10.72 -2.72 -15.39
N ARG A 72 -11.72 -2.14 -14.72
CA ARG A 72 -13.13 -2.29 -15.10
C ARG A 72 -13.46 -1.60 -16.43
N VAL A 73 -12.95 -0.38 -16.65
CA VAL A 73 -13.12 0.33 -17.92
C VAL A 73 -12.43 -0.43 -19.05
N PHE A 74 -11.16 -0.81 -18.87
CA PHE A 74 -10.40 -1.55 -19.88
C PHE A 74 -10.98 -2.93 -20.18
N SER A 75 -11.45 -3.67 -19.17
CA SER A 75 -12.13 -4.96 -19.37
C SER A 75 -13.38 -4.79 -20.25
N THR A 76 -14.18 -3.75 -19.99
CA THR A 76 -15.41 -3.52 -20.77
C THR A 76 -15.08 -3.14 -22.23
N LEU A 77 -14.11 -2.24 -22.42
CA LEU A 77 -13.66 -1.84 -23.76
C LEU A 77 -13.01 -3.01 -24.53
N SER A 78 -12.23 -3.85 -23.84
CA SER A 78 -11.63 -5.07 -24.40
C SER A 78 -12.69 -6.04 -24.86
N ASP A 79 -13.71 -6.32 -24.02
CA ASP A 79 -14.81 -7.22 -24.37
C ASP A 79 -15.52 -6.76 -25.66
N TRP A 80 -15.75 -5.46 -25.83
CA TRP A 80 -16.39 -4.91 -27.03
C TRP A 80 -15.63 -5.16 -28.33
N THR A 81 -14.29 -5.32 -28.26
CA THR A 81 -13.49 -5.64 -29.46
C THR A 81 -13.78 -7.05 -29.98
N ALA A 82 -14.09 -7.99 -29.09
CA ALA A 82 -14.30 -9.40 -29.41
C ALA A 82 -15.77 -9.77 -29.72
N LEU A 83 -16.73 -8.97 -29.28
CA LEU A 83 -18.17 -9.23 -29.49
C LEU A 83 -18.57 -9.16 -30.97
N GLY A 84 -19.56 -9.95 -31.35
CA GLY A 84 -20.22 -9.86 -32.66
C GLY A 84 -21.08 -8.59 -32.77
N ASP A 85 -21.38 -8.13 -33.99
CA ASP A 85 -22.09 -6.85 -34.21
C ASP A 85 -23.47 -6.80 -33.53
N ALA A 86 -24.24 -7.89 -33.54
CA ALA A 86 -25.55 -7.93 -32.90
C ALA A 86 -25.48 -7.84 -31.36
N GLU A 87 -24.45 -8.46 -30.77
CA GLU A 87 -24.23 -8.44 -29.32
C GLU A 87 -23.72 -7.08 -28.86
N LEU A 88 -22.80 -6.47 -29.62
CA LEU A 88 -22.30 -5.13 -29.38
C LEU A 88 -23.40 -4.07 -29.54
N ASP A 89 -24.26 -4.19 -30.56
CA ASP A 89 -25.44 -3.33 -30.75
C ASP A 89 -26.34 -3.38 -29.51
N ALA A 90 -26.69 -4.58 -29.05
CA ALA A 90 -27.53 -4.76 -27.87
C ALA A 90 -26.89 -4.19 -26.60
N LYS A 91 -25.58 -4.34 -26.42
CA LYS A 91 -24.85 -3.80 -25.26
C LYS A 91 -24.81 -2.27 -25.26
N ILE A 92 -24.52 -1.64 -26.40
CA ILE A 92 -24.51 -0.17 -26.51
C ILE A 92 -25.93 0.38 -26.42
N ALA A 93 -26.92 -0.29 -27.02
CA ALA A 93 -28.31 0.12 -26.93
C ALA A 93 -28.84 0.09 -25.49
N ALA A 94 -28.42 -0.90 -24.69
CA ALA A 94 -28.74 -0.94 -23.27
C ALA A 94 -28.06 0.17 -22.46
N LEU A 95 -26.88 0.64 -22.89
CA LEU A 95 -26.12 1.71 -22.22
C LEU A 95 -26.65 3.12 -22.56
N GLU A 96 -26.95 3.37 -23.84
CA GLU A 96 -27.36 4.68 -24.36
C GLU A 96 -28.88 4.87 -24.42
N GLY A 97 -29.67 3.79 -24.24
CA GLY A 97 -31.12 3.82 -24.37
C GLY A 97 -31.62 3.98 -25.81
N ARG A 98 -30.71 3.99 -26.80
CA ARG A 98 -30.98 4.10 -28.24
C ARG A 98 -30.06 3.18 -29.02
N ARG A 99 -30.49 2.67 -30.17
CA ARG A 99 -29.62 1.85 -31.02
C ARG A 99 -28.42 2.66 -31.54
N PRO A 100 -27.19 2.10 -31.50
CA PRO A 100 -26.03 2.76 -32.04
C PRO A 100 -26.10 2.83 -33.58
N ASP A 101 -25.57 3.92 -34.15
CA ASP A 101 -25.32 3.98 -35.59
C ASP A 101 -23.99 3.29 -35.95
N ARG A 102 -23.70 3.19 -37.25
CA ARG A 102 -22.49 2.53 -37.75
C ARG A 102 -21.20 3.20 -37.26
N ASP A 103 -21.21 4.51 -37.06
CA ASP A 103 -20.04 5.26 -36.61
C ASP A 103 -19.78 5.04 -35.12
N THR A 104 -20.83 5.00 -34.31
CA THR A 104 -20.79 4.61 -32.88
C THR A 104 -20.25 3.19 -32.73
N MET A 105 -20.72 2.25 -33.55
CA MET A 105 -20.22 0.87 -33.55
C MET A 105 -18.73 0.78 -33.91
N ARG A 106 -18.28 1.53 -34.92
CA ARG A 106 -16.86 1.60 -35.30
C ARG A 106 -16.02 2.22 -34.19
N ARG A 107 -16.50 3.30 -33.57
CA ARG A 107 -15.82 3.95 -32.45
C ARG A 107 -15.71 3.01 -31.27
N ALA A 108 -16.79 2.36 -30.85
CA ALA A 108 -16.80 1.42 -29.73
C ALA A 108 -15.71 0.35 -29.85
N ARG A 109 -15.47 -0.17 -31.06
CA ARG A 109 -14.39 -1.14 -31.33
C ARG A 109 -12.97 -0.55 -31.29
N ARG A 110 -12.82 0.76 -31.54
CA ARG A 110 -11.53 1.46 -31.50
C ARG A 110 -11.19 2.01 -30.12
N LEU A 111 -12.18 2.25 -29.26
CA LEU A 111 -11.99 2.87 -27.94
C LEU A 111 -10.94 2.15 -27.07
N PHE A 112 -10.84 0.83 -27.15
CA PHE A 112 -9.80 0.09 -26.41
C PHE A 112 -8.39 0.48 -26.87
N ALA A 113 -8.16 0.55 -28.18
CA ALA A 113 -6.88 0.96 -28.75
C ALA A 113 -6.62 2.46 -28.52
N GLU A 114 -7.62 3.32 -28.73
CA GLU A 114 -7.50 4.76 -28.49
C GLU A 114 -7.15 5.06 -27.02
N ALA A 115 -7.79 4.37 -26.06
CA ALA A 115 -7.49 4.51 -24.64
C ALA A 115 -6.08 4.00 -24.27
N LEU A 116 -5.59 2.95 -24.94
CA LEU A 116 -4.25 2.39 -24.72
C LEU A 116 -3.14 3.27 -25.35
N GLU A 117 -3.40 3.83 -26.52
CA GLU A 117 -2.49 4.70 -27.28
C GLU A 117 -2.50 6.15 -26.79
N THR A 118 -3.42 6.51 -25.90
CA THR A 118 -3.46 7.84 -25.27
C THR A 118 -2.14 8.09 -24.52
N PRO A 119 -1.38 9.16 -24.82
CA PRO A 119 -0.16 9.48 -24.09
C PRO A 119 -0.43 9.67 -22.60
N GLY A 120 0.25 8.87 -21.76
CA GLY A 120 0.01 8.84 -20.31
C GLY A 120 -1.21 8.03 -19.87
N GLY A 121 -1.93 7.40 -20.81
CA GLY A 121 -3.11 6.58 -20.56
C GLY A 121 -4.36 7.37 -20.12
N LEU A 122 -5.40 6.64 -19.74
CA LEU A 122 -6.56 7.21 -19.06
C LEU A 122 -6.14 7.82 -17.72
N LYS A 123 -6.47 9.10 -17.48
CA LYS A 123 -6.14 9.83 -16.24
C LYS A 123 -7.01 9.39 -15.06
N ILE A 124 -6.89 8.12 -14.67
CA ILE A 124 -7.54 7.52 -13.50
C ILE A 124 -6.47 7.38 -12.42
N GLN A 125 -6.43 8.31 -11.47
CA GLN A 125 -5.35 8.41 -10.50
C GLN A 125 -5.81 8.95 -9.15
N THR A 126 -4.92 8.90 -8.15
CA THR A 126 -5.19 9.54 -6.85
C THR A 126 -5.03 11.06 -6.95
N ILE A 127 -5.66 11.81 -6.04
CA ILE A 127 -5.48 13.28 -5.97
C ILE A 127 -4.00 13.65 -5.80
N HIS A 128 -3.26 12.93 -4.95
CA HIS A 128 -1.81 13.15 -4.77
C HIS A 128 -1.02 12.93 -6.07
N ALA A 129 -1.26 11.83 -6.78
CA ALA A 129 -0.59 11.54 -8.05
C ALA A 129 -0.91 12.59 -9.13
N PHE A 130 -2.13 13.14 -9.13
CA PHE A 130 -2.47 14.27 -9.98
C PHE A 130 -1.67 15.52 -9.61
N CYS A 131 -1.63 15.90 -8.33
CA CYS A 131 -0.85 17.05 -7.84
C CYS A 131 0.64 16.90 -8.14
N GLU A 132 1.22 15.72 -7.92
CA GLU A 132 2.59 15.36 -8.27
C GLU A 132 2.86 15.58 -9.78
N SER A 133 1.97 15.08 -10.64
CA SER A 133 2.07 15.27 -12.10
C SER A 133 2.02 16.74 -12.51
N VAL A 134 1.14 17.54 -11.89
CA VAL A 134 1.05 18.98 -12.14
C VAL A 134 2.33 19.70 -11.72
N LEU A 135 2.86 19.39 -10.54
CA LEU A 135 4.08 20.02 -10.03
C LEU A 135 5.31 19.67 -10.87
N HIS A 136 5.41 18.44 -11.39
CA HIS A 136 6.47 18.08 -12.34
C HIS A 136 6.34 18.78 -13.69
N GLN A 137 5.13 19.14 -14.13
CA GLN A 137 4.91 19.88 -15.37
C GLN A 137 5.22 21.37 -15.22
N PHE A 138 4.99 21.95 -14.04
CA PHE A 138 5.13 23.38 -13.76
C PHE A 138 6.05 23.68 -12.55
N PRO A 139 7.28 23.12 -12.50
CA PRO A 139 8.12 23.26 -11.31
C PRO A 139 8.59 24.70 -11.08
N LEU A 140 8.82 25.45 -12.16
CA LEU A 140 9.29 26.84 -12.10
C LEU A 140 8.19 27.76 -11.57
N GLU A 141 6.96 27.62 -12.09
CA GLU A 141 5.79 28.38 -11.65
C GLU A 141 5.42 28.06 -10.21
N ALA A 142 5.61 26.80 -9.79
CA ALA A 142 5.40 26.33 -8.42
C ALA A 142 6.56 26.67 -7.47
N ASN A 143 7.65 27.26 -7.96
CA ASN A 143 8.86 27.58 -7.20
C ASN A 143 9.40 26.35 -6.44
N ILE A 144 9.53 25.23 -7.16
CA ILE A 144 10.09 23.98 -6.65
C ILE A 144 11.25 23.49 -7.55
N PRO A 145 12.12 22.63 -7.01
CA PRO A 145 13.12 21.93 -7.82
C PRO A 145 12.48 21.10 -8.93
N ALA A 146 13.03 21.14 -10.14
CA ALA A 146 12.47 20.43 -11.31
C ALA A 146 12.48 18.90 -11.16
N HIS A 147 13.48 18.36 -10.47
CA HIS A 147 13.60 16.94 -10.15
C HIS A 147 13.37 16.71 -8.65
N PHE A 148 12.21 17.15 -8.15
CA PHE A 148 11.88 16.83 -6.76
C PHE A 148 11.60 15.33 -6.60
N GLU A 149 11.90 14.82 -5.42
CA GLU A 149 11.58 13.45 -5.02
C GLU A 149 10.57 13.47 -3.86
N MET A 150 9.66 12.50 -3.84
CA MET A 150 8.71 12.38 -2.76
C MET A 150 9.37 11.80 -1.52
N LEU A 151 9.11 12.41 -0.36
CA LEU A 151 9.52 11.87 0.93
C LEU A 151 8.75 10.60 1.23
N ASP A 152 9.49 9.51 1.41
CA ASP A 152 8.98 8.35 2.12
C ASP A 152 9.10 8.52 3.64
N SER A 153 8.53 7.57 4.39
CA SER A 153 8.53 7.60 5.85
C SER A 153 9.92 7.50 6.48
N GLN A 154 10.88 6.85 5.81
CA GLN A 154 12.24 6.70 6.32
C GLN A 154 13.04 7.99 6.12
N MET A 155 12.92 8.61 4.95
CA MET A 155 13.49 9.91 4.63
C MET A 155 12.95 10.99 5.57
N GLU A 156 11.64 11.01 5.85
CA GLU A 156 11.02 11.92 6.82
C GLU A 156 11.61 11.76 8.22
N ALA A 157 11.74 10.51 8.71
CA ALA A 157 12.33 10.22 10.01
C ALA A 157 13.81 10.66 10.09
N SER A 158 14.58 10.43 9.02
CA SER A 158 15.99 10.84 8.93
C SER A 158 16.15 12.36 8.94
N LEU A 159 15.33 13.08 8.18
CA LEU A 159 15.31 14.54 8.19
C LEU A 159 14.93 15.11 9.55
N PHE A 160 13.92 14.51 10.19
CA PHE A 160 13.50 14.90 11.53
C PHE A 160 14.61 14.66 12.56
N ALA A 161 15.28 13.52 12.54
CA ALA A 161 16.40 13.22 13.41
C ALA A 161 17.57 14.19 13.19
N ALA A 162 17.86 14.57 11.95
CA ALA A 162 18.86 15.57 11.62
C ALA A 162 18.48 16.96 12.18
N ALA A 163 17.24 17.41 11.95
CA ALA A 163 16.74 18.68 12.47
C ALA A 163 16.79 18.73 14.01
N ARG A 164 16.41 17.63 14.68
CA ARG A 164 16.50 17.47 16.13
C ARG A 164 17.94 17.57 16.63
N ARG A 165 18.87 16.86 16.01
CA ARG A 165 20.31 16.89 16.40
C ARG A 165 20.86 18.31 16.28
N GLU A 166 20.52 19.00 15.20
CA GLU A 166 20.93 20.38 15.00
C GLU A 166 20.35 21.32 16.05
N MET A 167 19.07 21.16 16.41
CA MET A 167 18.42 21.94 17.48
C MET A 167 19.17 21.81 18.81
N ILE A 168 19.54 20.57 19.18
CA ILE A 168 20.29 20.30 20.42
C ILE A 168 21.70 20.92 20.36
N SER A 169 22.33 20.89 19.19
CA SER A 169 23.67 21.46 18.99
C SER A 169 23.70 22.98 18.82
N ALA A 170 22.54 23.63 18.64
CA ALA A 170 22.40 25.07 18.43
C ALA A 170 22.62 25.85 19.74
N ALA A 171 23.81 25.76 20.31
CA ALA A 171 24.21 26.36 21.59
C ALA A 171 24.27 27.90 21.59
N GLY A 172 23.91 28.56 20.50
CA GLY A 172 24.02 30.02 20.33
C GLY A 172 22.73 30.82 20.56
N ASP A 173 21.55 30.18 20.57
CA ASP A 173 20.26 30.87 20.73
C ASP A 173 19.71 30.66 22.14
N ARG A 174 19.80 31.71 22.98
CA ARG A 174 19.33 31.68 24.36
C ARG A 174 17.81 31.47 24.46
N ILE A 175 17.04 32.05 23.54
CA ILE A 175 15.57 31.98 23.58
C ILE A 175 15.13 30.55 23.25
N LEU A 176 15.76 29.94 22.24
CA LEU A 176 15.48 28.55 21.88
C LEU A 176 15.87 27.57 23.00
N ALA A 177 17.02 27.78 23.65
CA ALA A 177 17.47 26.95 24.77
C ALA A 177 16.51 27.03 25.98
N GLU A 178 16.04 28.23 26.33
CA GLU A 178 15.05 28.44 27.40
C GLU A 178 13.70 27.78 27.06
N ALA A 179 13.24 27.90 25.81
CA ALA A 179 12.03 27.23 25.34
C ALA A 179 12.16 25.70 25.39
N PHE A 180 13.30 25.16 24.94
CA PHE A 180 13.59 23.73 24.99
C PHE A 180 13.62 23.18 26.42
N ALA A 181 14.27 23.89 27.34
CA ALA A 181 14.30 23.54 28.76
C ALA A 181 12.89 23.54 29.37
N THR A 182 12.08 24.57 29.06
CA THR A 182 10.69 24.69 29.52
C THR A 182 9.83 23.52 29.04
N VAL A 183 9.98 23.14 27.77
CA VAL A 183 9.25 22.01 27.20
C VAL A 183 9.70 20.68 27.82
N LEU A 184 11.00 20.50 28.02
CA LEU A 184 11.55 19.29 28.63
C LEU A 184 11.14 19.14 30.10
N GLU A 185 11.15 20.23 30.87
CA GLU A 185 10.71 20.25 32.27
C GLU A 185 9.22 19.88 32.39
N ARG A 186 8.37 20.40 31.50
CA ARG A 186 6.92 20.20 31.55
C ARG A 186 6.44 18.89 30.90
N GLY A 187 7.10 18.44 29.83
CA GLY A 187 6.67 17.30 29.01
C GLY A 187 7.51 16.03 29.23
N GLY A 188 8.69 16.12 29.81
CA GLY A 188 9.69 15.05 29.82
C GLY A 188 10.21 14.71 28.43
N GLU A 189 11.12 13.73 28.35
CA GLU A 189 11.74 13.32 27.07
C GLU A 189 10.71 12.78 26.07
N ALA A 190 9.84 11.87 26.51
CA ALA A 190 8.79 11.31 25.66
C ALA A 190 7.76 12.36 25.21
N GLY A 191 7.45 13.36 26.05
CA GLY A 191 6.53 14.44 25.69
C GLY A 191 7.14 15.44 24.72
N LEU A 192 8.44 15.72 24.84
CA LEU A 192 9.19 16.51 23.86
C LEU A 192 9.21 15.81 22.50
N ASP A 193 9.55 14.53 22.44
CA ASP A 193 9.60 13.78 21.18
C ASP A 193 8.23 13.73 20.50
N ALA A 194 7.17 13.51 21.28
CA ALA A 194 5.79 13.59 20.78
C ALA A 194 5.43 14.98 20.25
N LEU A 195 5.83 16.06 20.96
CA LEU A 195 5.58 17.44 20.52
C LEU A 195 6.31 17.74 19.21
N LEU A 196 7.61 17.44 19.13
CA LEU A 196 8.43 17.69 17.93
C LEU A 196 7.85 16.97 16.71
N GLY A 197 7.44 15.71 16.86
CA GLY A 197 6.77 14.97 15.79
C GLY A 197 5.42 15.60 15.38
N GLU A 198 4.63 16.07 16.36
CA GLU A 198 3.35 16.73 16.07
C GLU A 198 3.52 18.10 15.40
N ILE A 199 4.60 18.83 15.71
CA ILE A 199 4.98 20.09 15.05
C ILE A 199 5.23 19.85 13.56
N VAL A 200 6.01 18.84 13.19
CA VAL A 200 6.29 18.54 11.77
C VAL A 200 5.01 18.13 11.03
N ARG A 201 4.16 17.33 11.67
CA ARG A 201 2.87 16.90 11.07
C ARG A 201 1.88 18.06 10.87
N LYS A 202 1.88 19.05 11.78
CA LYS A 202 0.97 20.21 11.74
C LYS A 202 1.65 21.48 11.21
N ARG A 203 2.81 21.35 10.56
CA ARG A 203 3.68 22.48 10.20
C ARG A 203 3.00 23.57 9.40
N ASP A 204 2.13 23.25 8.45
CA ASP A 204 1.52 24.26 7.57
C ASP A 204 0.51 25.12 8.35
N GLY A 205 -0.32 24.46 9.16
CA GLY A 205 -1.25 25.15 10.06
C GLY A 205 -0.51 25.95 11.14
N LEU A 206 0.57 25.40 11.71
CA LEU A 206 1.40 26.11 12.69
C LEU A 206 2.11 27.30 12.07
N ARG A 207 2.61 27.20 10.83
CA ARG A 207 3.25 28.30 10.11
C ARG A 207 2.26 29.44 9.90
N ALA A 208 1.06 29.14 9.41
CA ALA A 208 0.00 30.13 9.25
C ALA A 208 -0.36 30.80 10.59
N PHE A 209 -0.44 30.03 11.67
CA PHE A 209 -0.72 30.55 13.01
C PHE A 209 0.42 31.44 13.53
N LEU A 210 1.68 31.04 13.36
CA LEU A 210 2.87 31.81 13.73
C LEU A 210 2.94 33.14 12.97
N ASP A 211 2.67 33.11 11.66
CA ASP A 211 2.66 34.31 10.83
C ASP A 211 1.50 35.26 11.21
N ALA A 212 0.38 34.73 11.72
CA ALA A 212 -0.79 35.52 12.16
C ALA A 212 -0.64 36.13 13.57
N VAL A 213 -0.05 35.41 14.52
CA VAL A 213 0.18 35.90 15.91
C VAL A 213 1.33 36.91 15.97
N GLY A 214 2.19 36.95 14.95
CA GLY A 214 3.23 37.95 14.77
C GLY A 214 4.59 37.55 15.36
N ARG A 215 5.68 37.92 14.68
CA ARG A 215 7.06 37.61 15.09
C ARG A 215 7.58 38.47 16.26
N ASP A 216 6.85 39.54 16.61
CA ASP A 216 7.23 40.50 17.65
C ASP A 216 6.76 40.10 19.07
N GLY A 217 6.19 38.89 19.22
CA GLY A 217 5.83 38.29 20.51
C GLY A 217 4.45 37.65 20.51
N PHE A 218 4.19 36.79 21.50
CA PHE A 218 2.94 36.02 21.60
C PHE A 218 1.81 36.74 22.36
N GLN A 219 1.85 38.06 22.53
CA GLN A 219 0.82 38.81 23.27
C GLN A 219 -0.60 38.66 22.67
N PRO A 220 -0.81 38.65 21.34
CA PRO A 220 -2.13 38.42 20.76
C PRO A 220 -2.77 37.08 21.16
N LEU A 221 -1.95 36.08 21.49
CA LEU A 221 -2.43 34.79 22.00
C LEU A 221 -3.01 34.94 23.42
N PHE A 222 -2.41 35.77 24.27
CA PHE A 222 -2.94 36.04 25.63
C PHE A 222 -4.20 36.90 25.58
N ASP A 223 -4.23 37.89 24.69
CA ASP A 223 -5.38 38.78 24.50
C ASP A 223 -6.62 38.01 24.01
N GLU A 224 -6.43 36.99 23.17
CA GLU A 224 -7.48 36.10 22.68
C GLU A 224 -8.22 35.34 23.80
N PHE A 225 -7.57 35.09 24.93
CA PHE A 225 -8.16 34.47 26.12
C PHE A 225 -8.41 35.47 27.26
N ASP A 226 -8.52 36.76 26.93
CA ASP A 226 -8.81 37.86 27.85
C ASP A 226 -7.78 38.03 28.98
N PHE A 227 -6.50 37.70 28.76
CA PHE A 227 -5.42 37.99 29.71
C PHE A 227 -4.82 39.37 29.46
N ARG A 228 -4.50 40.10 30.54
CA ARG A 228 -3.90 41.44 30.43
C ARG A 228 -2.38 41.37 30.34
N PRO A 229 -1.72 42.30 29.63
CA PRO A 229 -0.26 42.42 29.66
C PRO A 229 0.26 42.54 31.11
N GLY A 230 1.28 41.75 31.45
CA GLY A 230 1.93 41.76 32.78
C GLY A 230 1.20 40.99 33.88
N GLN A 231 0.11 40.28 33.55
CA GLN A 231 -0.54 39.35 34.49
C GLN A 231 0.38 38.15 34.76
N THR A 232 0.53 37.73 36.03
CA THR A 232 1.38 36.60 36.42
C THR A 232 0.56 35.46 37.03
N ALA A 233 1.13 34.25 37.05
CA ALA A 233 0.55 33.09 37.70
C ALA A 233 0.23 33.36 39.19
N GLU A 234 1.14 34.04 39.89
CA GLU A 234 0.97 34.43 41.30
C GLU A 234 -0.16 35.46 41.46
N GLY A 235 -0.28 36.41 40.53
CA GLY A 235 -1.35 37.41 40.55
C GLY A 235 -2.74 36.80 40.35
N ILE A 236 -2.87 35.81 39.46
CA ILE A 236 -4.10 35.05 39.27
C ILE A 236 -4.41 34.21 40.52
N ALA A 237 -3.41 33.51 41.07
CA ALA A 237 -3.63 32.73 42.29
C ALA A 237 -3.98 33.62 43.50
N ALA A 238 -3.43 34.83 43.57
CA ALA A 238 -3.72 35.78 44.64
C ALA A 238 -5.15 36.33 44.59
N SER A 239 -5.80 36.39 43.42
CA SER A 239 -7.15 36.94 43.29
C SER A 239 -8.23 36.07 43.96
N VAL A 240 -7.95 34.81 44.27
CA VAL A 240 -8.89 33.91 44.96
C VAL A 240 -9.11 34.29 46.43
N TRP A 241 -8.19 35.06 47.03
CA TRP A 241 -8.14 35.27 48.48
C TRP A 241 -8.25 36.74 48.87
N PRO A 242 -9.14 37.10 49.83
CA PRO A 242 -10.07 36.22 50.55
C PRO A 242 -11.21 35.69 49.67
N LEU A 243 -11.73 34.50 49.99
CA LEU A 243 -12.83 33.89 49.23
C LEU A 243 -14.11 34.73 49.36
N PRO A 244 -14.76 35.11 48.24
CA PRO A 244 -16.08 35.72 48.25
C PRO A 244 -17.07 34.83 49.00
N ASP A 245 -17.91 35.41 49.84
CA ASP A 245 -18.92 34.73 50.68
C ASP A 245 -18.41 33.69 51.69
N PHE A 246 -17.10 33.40 51.73
CA PHE A 246 -16.47 32.49 52.68
C PHE A 246 -15.19 33.10 53.31
N PRO A 247 -15.30 34.27 53.97
CA PRO A 247 -14.16 34.96 54.57
C PRO A 247 -13.55 34.15 55.74
N PRO A 248 -12.32 34.48 56.18
CA PRO A 248 -11.66 33.81 57.30
C PRO A 248 -12.50 33.70 58.58
N ASP A 249 -13.31 34.72 58.87
CA ASP A 249 -14.19 34.75 60.04
C ASP A 249 -15.32 33.72 59.92
N TYR A 250 -15.92 33.58 58.71
CA TYR A 250 -16.92 32.55 58.45
C TYR A 250 -16.29 31.16 58.49
N PHE A 251 -15.06 31.00 57.98
CA PHE A 251 -14.31 29.76 58.07
C PHE A 251 -14.07 29.32 59.53
N ALA A 252 -13.75 30.26 60.42
CA ALA A 252 -13.60 29.97 61.84
C ALA A 252 -14.92 29.46 62.46
N GLY A 253 -16.05 30.10 62.12
CA GLY A 253 -17.40 29.67 62.53
C GLY A 253 -17.78 28.28 61.98
N PHE A 254 -17.46 28.01 60.70
CA PHE A 254 -17.65 26.72 60.06
C PHE A 254 -16.85 25.60 60.73
N ALA A 255 -15.58 25.84 61.05
CA ALA A 255 -14.73 24.87 61.74
C ALA A 255 -15.26 24.53 63.13
N GLN A 256 -15.66 25.54 63.92
CA GLN A 256 -16.27 25.33 65.24
C GLN A 256 -17.59 24.56 65.15
N ALA A 257 -18.44 24.89 64.18
CA ALA A 257 -19.70 24.19 63.97
C ALA A 257 -19.50 22.72 63.55
N ALA A 258 -18.50 22.43 62.70
CA ALA A 258 -18.16 21.08 62.27
C ALA A 258 -17.60 20.21 63.42
N GLU A 259 -16.77 20.78 64.29
CA GLU A 259 -16.26 20.10 65.51
C GLU A 259 -17.40 19.84 66.51
N ALA A 260 -18.26 20.84 66.73
CA ALA A 260 -19.40 20.72 67.64
C ALA A 260 -20.52 19.78 67.15
N THR A 261 -20.48 19.34 65.88
CA THR A 261 -21.46 18.41 65.28
C THR A 261 -20.88 17.03 64.95
N ASP A 262 -19.61 16.76 65.26
CA ASP A 262 -18.87 15.56 64.82
C ASP A 262 -19.06 15.26 63.31
N ALA A 263 -18.87 16.30 62.48
CA ALA A 263 -18.97 16.19 61.03
C ALA A 263 -17.73 15.52 60.42
N ARG A 264 -17.54 14.22 60.66
CA ARG A 264 -16.34 13.44 60.27
C ARG A 264 -15.85 13.63 58.84
N SER A 265 -16.75 13.73 57.86
CA SER A 265 -16.37 13.98 56.46
C SER A 265 -15.66 15.33 56.27
N VAL A 266 -16.21 16.38 56.89
CA VAL A 266 -15.65 17.75 56.87
C VAL A 266 -14.34 17.81 57.67
N LEU A 267 -14.32 17.15 58.84
CA LEU A 267 -13.15 17.11 59.74
C LEU A 267 -11.94 16.39 59.10
N ASN A 268 -12.17 15.33 58.32
CA ASN A 268 -11.09 14.53 57.73
C ASN A 268 -10.67 15.03 56.34
N ASN A 269 -11.60 15.55 55.55
CA ASN A 269 -11.33 15.85 54.13
C ASN A 269 -11.22 17.34 53.81
N ILE A 270 -11.92 18.23 54.54
CA ILE A 270 -12.02 19.66 54.18
C ILE A 270 -11.15 20.51 55.11
N LEU A 271 -11.38 20.41 56.43
CA LEU A 271 -10.72 21.28 57.43
C LEU A 271 -9.19 21.16 57.50
N PRO A 272 -8.55 19.99 57.32
CA PRO A 272 -7.09 19.88 57.40
C PRO A 272 -6.39 20.73 56.35
N TYR A 273 -6.90 20.72 55.11
CA TYR A 273 -6.35 21.49 54.00
C TYR A 273 -6.79 22.96 54.06
N ALA A 274 -8.04 23.23 54.44
CA ALA A 274 -8.53 24.60 54.51
C ALA A 274 -7.86 25.42 55.62
N ARG A 275 -7.55 24.82 56.78
CA ARG A 275 -6.75 25.48 57.84
C ARG A 275 -5.35 25.82 57.37
N GLN A 276 -4.71 24.91 56.63
CA GLN A 276 -3.40 25.16 56.03
C GLN A 276 -3.48 26.28 54.99
N ALA A 277 -4.53 26.31 54.15
CA ALA A 277 -4.72 27.36 53.15
C ALA A 277 -4.84 28.76 53.78
N VAL A 278 -5.58 28.90 54.89
CA VAL A 278 -5.72 30.19 55.61
C VAL A 278 -4.38 30.70 56.12
N ALA A 279 -3.50 29.81 56.58
CA ALA A 279 -2.19 30.15 57.14
C ALA A 279 -1.07 30.26 56.08
N GLU A 280 -1.29 29.71 54.88
CA GLU A 280 -0.30 29.71 53.79
C GLU A 280 -0.09 31.13 53.26
N SER A 281 1.15 31.50 52.95
CA SER A 281 1.53 32.82 52.44
C SER A 281 1.74 32.86 50.92
N ASP A 282 2.14 31.74 50.32
CA ASP A 282 2.29 31.59 48.88
C ASP A 282 0.90 31.47 48.22
N PRO A 283 0.50 32.41 47.33
CA PRO A 283 -0.80 32.38 46.66
C PRO A 283 -1.07 31.10 45.87
N VAL A 284 -0.06 30.55 45.21
CA VAL A 284 -0.20 29.36 44.36
C VAL A 284 -0.43 28.13 45.23
N ARG A 285 0.39 27.96 46.28
CA ARG A 285 0.23 26.88 47.24
C ARG A 285 -1.07 27.00 48.02
N ARG A 286 -1.50 28.22 48.36
CA ARG A 286 -2.81 28.48 48.97
C ARG A 286 -3.94 27.99 48.06
N LEU A 287 -3.94 28.35 46.78
CA LEU A 287 -4.95 27.89 45.82
C LEU A 287 -5.00 26.36 45.71
N GLN A 288 -3.84 25.68 45.70
CA GLN A 288 -3.78 24.21 45.69
C GLN A 288 -4.41 23.58 46.94
N LEU A 289 -4.16 24.17 48.11
CA LEU A 289 -4.77 23.71 49.37
C LEU A 289 -6.28 23.98 49.41
N LEU A 290 -6.73 25.13 48.89
CA LEU A 290 -8.16 25.43 48.74
C LEU A 290 -8.86 24.45 47.79
N ALA A 291 -8.25 24.15 46.64
CA ALA A 291 -8.76 23.17 45.70
C ALA A 291 -8.88 21.77 46.35
N ARG A 292 -7.86 21.32 47.09
CA ARG A 292 -7.92 20.05 47.83
C ARG A 292 -8.98 20.01 48.93
N ALA A 293 -9.26 21.15 49.56
CA ALA A 293 -10.27 21.26 50.60
C ALA A 293 -11.71 21.26 50.04
N PHE A 294 -11.96 22.03 48.97
CA PHE A 294 -13.32 22.29 48.47
C PHE A 294 -13.70 21.45 47.24
N LEU A 295 -12.74 20.82 46.56
CA LEU A 295 -12.97 20.00 45.38
C LEU A 295 -12.56 18.54 45.63
N LYS A 296 -13.18 17.64 44.88
CA LYS A 296 -12.76 16.24 44.77
C LYS A 296 -11.54 16.12 43.86
N THR A 297 -10.96 14.92 43.81
CA THR A 297 -9.84 14.58 42.93
C THR A 297 -10.13 14.74 41.42
N ASP A 298 -11.39 14.72 41.00
CA ASP A 298 -11.81 14.98 39.60
C ASP A 298 -11.99 16.48 39.28
N GLY A 299 -11.86 17.35 40.29
CA GLY A 299 -12.03 18.80 40.19
C GLY A 299 -13.46 19.28 40.42
N ASP A 300 -14.42 18.38 40.66
CA ASP A 300 -15.80 18.75 40.95
C ASP A 300 -15.99 19.06 42.44
N PRO A 301 -16.92 19.96 42.81
CA PRO A 301 -17.21 20.22 44.22
C PRO A 301 -17.85 18.99 44.89
N TYR A 302 -17.67 18.88 46.21
CA TYR A 302 -18.47 17.94 47.00
C TYR A 302 -19.97 18.26 46.90
N ASP A 303 -20.80 17.21 46.84
CA ASP A 303 -22.25 17.33 46.91
C ASP A 303 -22.64 17.80 48.31
N ALA A 304 -23.08 19.06 48.42
CA ALA A 304 -23.38 19.70 49.70
C ALA A 304 -24.40 18.92 50.55
N ALA A 305 -25.37 18.26 49.92
CA ALA A 305 -26.40 17.48 50.62
C ALA A 305 -25.84 16.18 51.23
N LYS A 306 -24.74 15.65 50.68
CA LYS A 306 -24.06 14.45 51.19
C LYS A 306 -22.86 14.79 52.07
N ALA A 307 -22.21 15.91 51.81
CA ALA A 307 -20.99 16.33 52.50
C ALA A 307 -21.28 16.99 53.85
N PHE A 308 -22.39 17.74 53.97
CA PHE A 308 -22.77 18.44 55.19
C PHE A 308 -23.95 17.74 55.88
N LYS A 309 -23.74 17.25 57.11
CA LYS A 309 -24.80 16.63 57.92
C LYS A 309 -25.89 17.67 58.23
N LYS A 310 -27.15 17.23 58.37
CA LYS A 310 -28.28 18.09 58.75
C LYS A 310 -28.01 18.93 60.02
N ALA A 311 -27.37 18.35 61.03
CA ALA A 311 -26.98 19.07 62.25
C ALA A 311 -25.99 20.23 62.02
N LEU A 312 -25.17 20.17 60.97
CA LEU A 312 -24.24 21.24 60.57
C LEU A 312 -24.97 22.33 59.78
N THR A 313 -25.85 21.95 58.86
CA THR A 313 -26.67 22.91 58.09
C THR A 313 -27.73 23.60 58.95
N ASP A 314 -28.23 22.97 60.01
CA ASP A 314 -29.15 23.62 60.97
C ASP A 314 -28.46 24.74 61.77
N ARG A 315 -27.13 24.63 61.98
CA ARG A 315 -26.32 25.67 62.65
C ARG A 315 -25.83 26.75 61.69
N LEU A 316 -25.65 26.42 60.41
CA LEU A 316 -25.24 27.31 59.33
C LEU A 316 -26.16 27.11 58.11
N PRO A 317 -27.35 27.73 58.10
CA PRO A 317 -28.35 27.51 57.06
C PRO A 317 -27.94 28.01 55.67
N ASP A 318 -27.01 28.98 55.62
CA ASP A 318 -26.44 29.54 54.39
C ASP A 318 -25.20 28.80 53.88
N LEU A 319 -24.75 27.74 54.59
CA LEU A 319 -23.51 27.03 54.29
C LEU A 319 -23.46 26.45 52.88
N ALA A 320 -24.56 25.85 52.41
CA ALA A 320 -24.58 25.20 51.10
C ALA A 320 -24.41 26.21 49.95
N GLU A 321 -25.07 27.37 50.05
CA GLU A 321 -24.99 28.45 49.07
C GLU A 321 -23.60 29.11 49.08
N ARG A 322 -23.07 29.45 50.27
CA ARG A 322 -21.73 30.02 50.43
C ARG A 322 -20.63 29.07 49.98
N TYR A 323 -20.76 27.78 50.28
CA TYR A 323 -19.84 26.75 49.81
C TYR A 323 -19.86 26.63 48.28
N ALA A 324 -21.04 26.67 47.65
CA ALA A 324 -21.16 26.64 46.19
C ALA A 324 -20.52 27.87 45.54
N SER A 325 -20.73 29.07 46.10
CA SER A 325 -20.09 30.33 45.66
C SER A 325 -18.56 30.24 45.77
N ALA A 326 -18.05 29.80 46.93
CA ALA A 326 -16.62 29.63 47.16
C ALA A 326 -15.98 28.58 46.25
N ALA A 327 -16.62 27.42 46.11
CA ALA A 327 -16.16 26.36 45.21
C ALA A 327 -16.16 26.83 43.74
N GLY A 328 -17.18 27.59 43.31
CA GLY A 328 -17.23 28.21 41.98
C GLY A 328 -16.05 29.15 41.74
N THR A 329 -15.75 30.04 42.70
CA THR A 329 -14.60 30.96 42.61
C THR A 329 -13.26 30.22 42.54
N ILE A 330 -13.11 29.14 43.32
CA ILE A 330 -11.92 28.29 43.30
C ILE A 330 -11.79 27.60 41.94
N ILE A 331 -12.87 27.02 41.40
CA ILE A 331 -12.87 26.36 40.08
C ILE A 331 -12.47 27.37 39.00
N GLU A 332 -13.09 28.55 38.95
CA GLU A 332 -12.76 29.59 37.97
C GLU A 332 -11.30 30.04 38.08
N THR A 333 -10.78 30.21 39.29
CA THR A 333 -9.38 30.65 39.48
C THR A 333 -8.38 29.55 39.13
N VAL A 334 -8.65 28.31 39.52
CA VAL A 334 -7.85 27.14 39.12
C VAL A 334 -7.84 26.99 37.60
N ASP A 335 -9.00 27.12 36.97
CA ASP A 335 -9.16 27.02 35.52
C ASP A 335 -8.38 28.10 34.80
N ARG A 336 -8.52 29.36 35.26
CA ARG A 336 -7.83 30.52 34.69
C ARG A 336 -6.32 30.45 34.88
N LEU A 337 -5.83 29.96 36.02
CA LEU A 337 -4.41 29.70 36.26
C LEU A 337 -3.87 28.58 35.36
N ALA A 338 -4.62 27.48 35.21
CA ALA A 338 -4.24 26.37 34.36
C ALA A 338 -4.20 26.78 32.88
N LEU A 339 -5.15 27.59 32.42
CA LEU A 339 -5.15 28.17 31.08
C LEU A 339 -3.95 29.10 30.88
N PHE A 340 -3.65 29.99 31.83
CA PHE A 340 -2.49 30.88 31.75
C PHE A 340 -1.18 30.09 31.61
N ARG A 341 -0.97 29.07 32.47
CA ARG A 341 0.20 28.18 32.37
C ARG A 341 0.25 27.43 31.06
N MET A 342 -0.89 27.03 30.51
CA MET A 342 -0.99 26.39 29.20
C MET A 342 -0.52 27.35 28.09
N LEU A 343 -0.90 28.63 28.14
CA LEU A 343 -0.43 29.64 27.19
C LEU A 343 1.08 29.88 27.30
N GLU A 344 1.64 29.96 28.50
CA GLU A 344 3.11 30.04 28.70
C GLU A 344 3.85 28.82 28.14
N GLY A 345 3.28 27.62 28.29
CA GLY A 345 3.85 26.43 27.67
C GLY A 345 3.76 26.51 26.15
N THR A 346 2.64 27.03 25.65
CA THR A 346 2.38 27.19 24.22
C THR A 346 3.38 28.15 23.58
N THR A 347 3.77 29.24 24.23
CA THR A 347 4.79 30.16 23.67
C THR A 347 6.15 29.47 23.49
N ALA A 348 6.58 28.66 24.47
CA ALA A 348 7.78 27.84 24.36
C ALA A 348 7.65 26.81 23.21
N ALA A 349 6.53 26.10 23.12
CA ALA A 349 6.26 25.15 22.05
C ALA A 349 6.25 25.81 20.65
N LEU A 350 5.66 27.01 20.51
CA LEU A 350 5.63 27.78 19.28
C LEU A 350 7.00 28.32 18.87
N THR A 351 7.84 28.68 19.85
CA THR A 351 9.23 29.09 19.61
C THR A 351 10.04 27.93 19.02
N ILE A 352 9.91 26.73 19.60
CA ILE A 352 10.51 25.51 19.06
C ILE A 352 9.93 25.20 17.67
N ALA A 353 8.62 25.38 17.49
CA ALA A 353 7.95 25.12 16.22
C ALA A 353 8.44 26.01 15.10
N ASP A 354 8.60 27.32 15.32
CA ASP A 354 9.10 28.24 14.29
C ASP A 354 10.51 27.84 13.81
N TRP A 355 11.40 27.55 14.75
CA TRP A 355 12.75 27.09 14.42
C TRP A 355 12.74 25.73 13.70
N LEU A 356 12.00 24.75 14.23
CA LEU A 356 11.97 23.38 13.68
C LEU A 356 11.38 23.36 12.29
N ILE A 357 10.25 24.05 12.07
CA ILE A 357 9.59 24.14 10.77
C ILE A 357 10.52 24.81 9.77
N ALA A 358 11.15 25.93 10.14
CA ALA A 358 12.09 26.63 9.27
C ALA A 358 13.29 25.74 8.90
N ARG A 359 13.87 25.03 9.89
CA ARG A 359 15.03 24.16 9.64
C ARG A 359 14.66 22.94 8.81
N TYR A 360 13.54 22.30 9.12
CA TYR A 360 13.01 21.15 8.38
C TYR A 360 12.76 21.51 6.92
N GLU A 361 12.16 22.68 6.64
CA GLU A 361 11.97 23.18 5.27
C GLU A 361 13.30 23.45 4.53
N VAL A 362 14.32 23.96 5.21
CA VAL A 362 15.66 24.13 4.61
C VAL A 362 16.28 22.78 4.24
N LEU A 363 16.21 21.79 5.13
CA LEU A 363 16.74 20.45 4.87
C LEU A 363 15.99 19.76 3.72
N LYS A 364 14.66 19.90 3.68
CA LYS A 364 13.83 19.40 2.57
C LYS A 364 14.21 20.05 1.24
N ARG A 365 14.26 21.39 1.20
CA ARG A 365 14.61 22.14 -0.02
C ARG A 365 16.01 21.85 -0.51
N GLY A 366 16.98 21.74 0.42
CA GLY A 366 18.38 21.45 0.09
C GLY A 366 18.58 20.10 -0.60
N ARG A 367 17.67 19.14 -0.39
CA ARG A 367 17.69 17.81 -1.03
C ARG A 367 16.67 17.66 -2.16
N GLY A 368 15.87 18.69 -2.43
CA GLY A 368 14.83 18.63 -3.45
C GLY A 368 13.63 17.75 -3.07
N PHE A 369 13.27 17.70 -1.79
CA PHE A 369 12.22 16.82 -1.31
C PHE A 369 10.88 17.53 -1.09
N LEU A 370 9.78 16.84 -1.47
CA LEU A 370 8.40 17.22 -1.18
C LEU A 370 7.68 16.08 -0.45
N ASP A 371 6.80 16.39 0.48
CA ASP A 371 5.89 15.39 1.07
C ASP A 371 4.46 15.48 0.50
N PHE A 372 3.59 14.54 0.91
CA PHE A 372 2.21 14.47 0.43
C PHE A 372 1.39 15.74 0.67
N ASN A 373 1.60 16.44 1.80
CA ASN A 373 0.90 17.69 2.08
C ASN A 373 1.43 18.81 1.19
N ASP A 374 2.75 18.85 0.95
CA ASP A 374 3.33 19.84 0.04
C ASP A 374 2.74 19.72 -1.36
N LEU A 375 2.47 18.50 -1.84
CA LEU A 375 1.87 18.29 -3.16
C LEU A 375 0.52 19.01 -3.29
N ILE A 376 -0.35 18.85 -2.28
CA ILE A 376 -1.65 19.51 -2.25
C ILE A 376 -1.49 21.02 -2.11
N THR A 377 -0.79 21.49 -1.07
CA THR A 377 -0.69 22.92 -0.75
C THR A 377 0.03 23.69 -1.86
N ARG A 378 1.11 23.15 -2.44
CA ARG A 378 1.81 23.81 -3.56
C ARG A 378 0.98 23.83 -4.84
N THR A 379 0.18 22.78 -5.09
CA THR A 379 -0.75 22.77 -6.24
C THR A 379 -1.85 23.81 -6.05
N VAL A 380 -2.46 23.91 -4.86
CA VAL A 380 -3.44 24.96 -4.54
C VAL A 380 -2.84 26.35 -4.72
N ASN A 381 -1.64 26.59 -4.17
CA ASN A 381 -0.95 27.87 -4.30
C ASN A 381 -0.61 28.19 -5.75
N LEU A 382 -0.15 27.20 -6.54
CA LEU A 382 0.11 27.36 -7.97
C LEU A 382 -1.14 27.78 -8.74
N LEU A 383 -2.27 27.11 -8.50
CA LEU A 383 -3.54 27.41 -9.17
C LEU A 383 -4.14 28.75 -8.70
N ALA A 384 -3.88 29.16 -7.47
CA ALA A 384 -4.38 30.42 -6.89
C ALA A 384 -3.56 31.65 -7.31
N ARG A 385 -2.36 31.47 -7.88
CA ARG A 385 -1.48 32.58 -8.29
C ARG A 385 -2.11 33.41 -9.41
N PRO A 386 -2.22 34.74 -9.28
CA PRO A 386 -2.77 35.58 -10.34
C PRO A 386 -1.93 35.62 -11.62
N ASP A 387 -0.61 35.47 -11.51
CA ASP A 387 0.36 35.58 -12.60
C ASP A 387 0.55 34.27 -13.39
N ALA A 388 0.48 33.12 -12.70
CA ALA A 388 0.71 31.80 -13.28
C ALA A 388 -0.56 30.93 -13.33
N GLY A 389 -1.50 31.10 -12.39
CA GLY A 389 -2.70 30.28 -12.24
C GLY A 389 -3.53 30.19 -13.51
N PRO A 390 -3.93 31.31 -14.16
CA PRO A 390 -4.67 31.27 -15.41
C PRO A 390 -3.92 30.60 -16.56
N TRP A 391 -2.58 30.71 -16.60
CA TRP A 391 -1.75 30.04 -17.61
C TRP A 391 -1.68 28.52 -17.38
N VAL A 392 -1.47 28.11 -16.13
CA VAL A 392 -1.45 26.70 -15.71
C VAL A 392 -2.82 26.08 -15.94
N GLN A 393 -3.89 26.76 -15.51
CA GLN A 393 -5.27 26.38 -15.80
C GLN A 393 -5.47 26.28 -17.30
N TYR A 394 -5.18 27.29 -18.11
CA TYR A 394 -5.27 27.21 -19.57
C TYR A 394 -4.52 26.00 -20.17
N LYS A 395 -3.30 25.70 -19.70
CA LYS A 395 -2.52 24.54 -20.17
C LYS A 395 -3.13 23.21 -19.74
N LEU A 396 -3.67 23.11 -18.54
CA LEU A 396 -4.38 21.93 -18.03
C LEU A 396 -5.77 21.78 -18.69
N ASP A 397 -6.51 22.88 -18.84
CA ASP A 397 -7.82 23.04 -19.48
C ASP A 397 -7.78 22.77 -20.97
N GLN A 398 -6.63 22.97 -21.63
CA GLN A 398 -6.45 22.47 -22.99
C GLN A 398 -6.67 20.94 -23.06
N GLY A 399 -6.61 20.22 -21.93
CA GLY A 399 -6.79 18.79 -21.81
C GLY A 399 -7.65 18.28 -20.64
N ILE A 400 -8.60 19.04 -20.06
CA ILE A 400 -9.62 18.50 -19.12
C ILE A 400 -10.99 19.12 -19.43
N ASP A 401 -11.98 18.29 -19.74
CA ASP A 401 -13.37 18.70 -19.95
C ASP A 401 -14.32 18.10 -18.89
N HIS A 402 -13.91 17.00 -18.23
CA HIS A 402 -14.73 16.31 -17.23
C HIS A 402 -13.91 15.92 -16.01
N ILE A 403 -14.42 16.24 -14.82
CA ILE A 403 -13.83 15.87 -13.53
C ILE A 403 -14.76 14.89 -12.83
N LEU A 404 -14.25 13.71 -12.48
CA LEU A 404 -14.99 12.65 -11.82
C LEU A 404 -14.30 12.25 -10.51
N LEU A 405 -15.00 12.35 -9.39
CA LEU A 405 -14.49 12.00 -8.06
C LEU A 405 -15.18 10.74 -7.54
N ASP A 406 -14.38 9.73 -7.18
CA ASP A 406 -14.81 8.55 -6.43
C ASP A 406 -14.46 8.68 -4.95
N GLU A 407 -15.25 8.05 -4.07
CA GLU A 407 -15.10 8.10 -2.61
C GLU A 407 -14.97 9.54 -2.08
N ALA A 408 -15.73 10.48 -2.65
CA ALA A 408 -15.59 11.92 -2.41
C ALA A 408 -15.83 12.34 -0.94
N GLN A 409 -16.41 11.48 -0.09
CA GLN A 409 -16.53 11.69 1.35
C GLN A 409 -15.21 11.57 2.13
N ASP A 410 -14.17 10.99 1.52
CA ASP A 410 -12.84 10.86 2.13
C ASP A 410 -11.91 12.04 1.77
N THR A 411 -12.34 12.92 0.88
CA THR A 411 -11.56 14.07 0.42
C THR A 411 -11.41 15.09 1.55
N SER A 412 -10.17 15.50 1.84
CA SER A 412 -9.89 16.54 2.84
C SER A 412 -10.29 17.95 2.35
N PRO A 413 -10.48 18.93 3.24
CA PRO A 413 -10.77 20.31 2.83
C PRO A 413 -9.77 20.90 1.82
N ASP A 414 -8.47 20.61 2.01
CA ASP A 414 -7.41 21.11 1.13
C ASP A 414 -7.41 20.42 -0.24
N GLN A 415 -7.73 19.12 -0.29
CA GLN A 415 -7.92 18.39 -1.55
C GLN A 415 -9.16 18.89 -2.30
N TRP A 416 -10.24 19.23 -1.59
CA TRP A 416 -11.41 19.87 -2.18
C TRP A 416 -11.06 21.23 -2.80
N GLU A 417 -10.13 21.99 -2.21
CA GLU A 417 -9.69 23.25 -2.78
C GLU A 417 -9.01 23.08 -4.14
N VAL A 418 -8.18 22.03 -4.32
CA VAL A 418 -7.62 21.68 -5.64
C VAL A 418 -8.74 21.48 -6.66
N VAL A 419 -9.76 20.70 -6.32
CA VAL A 419 -10.89 20.39 -7.21
C VAL A 419 -11.71 21.64 -7.53
N LYS A 420 -11.97 22.50 -6.53
CA LYS A 420 -12.71 23.75 -6.71
C LYS A 420 -12.00 24.71 -7.66
N ARG A 421 -10.66 24.80 -7.59
CA ARG A 421 -9.83 25.64 -8.47
C ARG A 421 -9.80 25.10 -9.89
N LEU A 422 -9.67 23.78 -10.07
CA LEU A 422 -9.74 23.17 -11.41
C LEU A 422 -11.10 23.35 -12.07
N ALA A 423 -12.18 23.31 -11.29
CA ALA A 423 -13.54 23.45 -11.79
C ALA A 423 -14.00 24.93 -11.90
N GLU A 424 -13.16 25.91 -11.56
CA GLU A 424 -13.55 27.33 -11.53
C GLU A 424 -13.92 27.84 -12.92
N GLU A 425 -13.11 27.52 -13.95
CA GLU A 425 -13.39 27.89 -15.34
C GLU A 425 -14.55 27.11 -15.99
N PHE A 426 -15.08 26.06 -15.35
CA PHE A 426 -16.18 25.27 -15.93
C PHE A 426 -17.50 26.05 -15.90
N PHE A 427 -17.62 27.03 -15.01
CA PHE A 427 -18.86 27.77 -14.73
C PHE A 427 -18.74 29.28 -15.03
N ALA A 428 -17.59 29.73 -15.54
CA ALA A 428 -17.29 31.14 -15.76
C ALA A 428 -17.67 31.61 -17.18
N GLY A 429 -18.93 32.01 -17.40
CA GLY A 429 -19.40 32.78 -18.57
C GLY A 429 -18.95 32.26 -19.96
N PHE A 430 -18.97 33.14 -20.98
CA PHE A 430 -18.42 32.86 -22.32
C PHE A 430 -16.90 32.63 -22.23
N GLY A 431 -16.50 31.38 -21.98
CA GLY A 431 -15.11 30.93 -22.00
C GLY A 431 -14.60 30.62 -23.42
N ALA A 432 -13.31 30.35 -23.57
CA ALA A 432 -12.67 30.11 -24.87
C ALA A 432 -13.19 28.85 -25.64
N ARG A 433 -14.11 28.07 -25.06
CA ARG A 433 -14.62 26.79 -25.58
C ARG A 433 -16.16 26.67 -25.52
N ASP A 434 -16.88 27.65 -26.05
CA ASP A 434 -18.36 27.71 -26.10
C ASP A 434 -19.09 26.48 -26.69
N ARG A 435 -18.38 25.53 -27.32
CA ARG A 435 -18.96 24.33 -27.95
C ARG A 435 -18.75 23.03 -27.17
N VAL A 436 -18.15 23.07 -25.98
CA VAL A 436 -17.82 21.87 -25.19
C VAL A 436 -18.58 21.86 -23.88
N HIS A 437 -19.37 20.80 -23.65
CA HIS A 437 -20.10 20.60 -22.39
C HIS A 437 -19.17 20.06 -21.31
N ARG A 438 -18.77 20.93 -20.37
CA ARG A 438 -17.93 20.55 -19.23
C ARG A 438 -18.79 20.08 -18.06
N THR A 439 -18.39 19.01 -17.37
CA THR A 439 -19.18 18.46 -16.25
C THR A 439 -18.34 18.00 -15.07
N VAL A 440 -18.93 18.13 -13.87
CA VAL A 440 -18.37 17.62 -12.62
C VAL A 440 -19.25 16.48 -12.12
N PHE A 441 -18.62 15.37 -11.75
CA PHE A 441 -19.27 14.20 -11.17
C PHE A 441 -18.61 13.86 -9.83
N ALA A 442 -19.40 13.67 -8.78
CA ALA A 442 -18.90 13.17 -7.50
C ALA A 442 -19.81 12.04 -6.99
N VAL A 443 -19.20 10.95 -6.55
CA VAL A 443 -19.91 9.84 -5.91
C VAL A 443 -19.30 9.52 -4.56
N GLY A 444 -20.14 9.27 -3.57
CA GLY A 444 -19.69 9.00 -2.21
C GLY A 444 -20.77 8.48 -1.28
N ASP A 445 -20.35 8.13 -0.07
CA ASP A 445 -21.21 7.71 1.04
C ASP A 445 -20.68 8.25 2.36
N GLU A 446 -21.30 9.30 2.92
CA GLU A 446 -20.92 9.91 4.21
C GLU A 446 -20.76 8.87 5.33
N LYS A 447 -21.61 7.83 5.29
CA LYS A 447 -21.61 6.71 6.25
C LYS A 447 -20.33 5.89 6.22
N GLN A 448 -19.55 5.99 5.16
CA GLN A 448 -18.28 5.28 4.94
C GLN A 448 -17.06 6.21 5.04
N SER A 449 -17.19 7.44 5.57
CA SER A 449 -16.05 8.34 5.79
C SER A 449 -15.27 7.94 7.05
N ILE A 450 -14.16 7.21 6.86
CA ILE A 450 -13.38 6.54 7.92
C ILE A 450 -11.88 6.90 7.89
N TYR A 451 -11.53 8.00 7.22
CA TYR A 451 -10.14 8.46 7.09
C TYR A 451 -9.91 9.82 7.77
N SER A 452 -10.56 10.06 8.92
CA SER A 452 -10.41 11.34 9.62
C SER A 452 -8.96 11.61 10.04
N PHE A 453 -8.21 10.54 10.34
CA PHE A 453 -6.78 10.60 10.67
C PHE A 453 -5.89 11.09 9.51
N GLN A 454 -6.38 11.05 8.27
CA GLN A 454 -5.74 11.64 7.07
C GLN A 454 -6.35 13.00 6.69
N GLY A 455 -7.24 13.55 7.52
CA GLY A 455 -7.86 14.86 7.30
C GLY A 455 -9.19 14.83 6.55
N ALA A 456 -9.76 13.65 6.29
CA ALA A 456 -11.10 13.54 5.71
C ALA A 456 -12.15 14.16 6.65
N ALA A 457 -13.06 14.96 6.10
CA ALA A 457 -14.14 15.60 6.85
C ALA A 457 -15.47 15.33 6.16
N PRO A 458 -16.39 14.54 6.77
CA PRO A 458 -17.71 14.26 6.20
C PRO A 458 -18.48 15.53 5.83
N ASP A 459 -18.39 16.56 6.69
CA ASP A 459 -19.02 17.86 6.49
C ASP A 459 -18.59 18.51 5.15
N SER A 460 -17.32 18.32 4.73
CA SER A 460 -16.79 18.89 3.48
C SER A 460 -17.42 18.30 2.22
N PHE A 461 -17.93 17.06 2.27
CA PHE A 461 -18.69 16.47 1.17
C PHE A 461 -20.05 17.17 1.01
N ALA A 462 -20.74 17.43 2.12
CA ALA A 462 -22.03 18.13 2.10
C ALA A 462 -21.87 19.60 1.67
N ASP A 463 -20.87 20.31 2.20
CA ASP A 463 -20.58 21.70 1.86
C ASP A 463 -20.20 21.86 0.38
N SER A 464 -19.35 20.97 -0.13
CA SER A 464 -18.94 21.00 -1.54
C SER A 464 -20.10 20.69 -2.47
N ARG A 465 -21.03 19.79 -2.09
CA ARG A 465 -22.26 19.55 -2.85
C ARG A 465 -23.06 20.84 -3.04
N LEU A 466 -23.29 21.58 -1.95
CA LEU A 466 -24.07 22.83 -1.99
C LEU A 466 -23.38 23.87 -2.87
N LEU A 467 -22.05 24.01 -2.76
CA LEU A 467 -21.25 24.92 -3.57
C LEU A 467 -21.35 24.60 -5.07
N PHE A 468 -21.10 23.36 -5.47
CA PHE A 468 -21.16 22.95 -6.88
C PHE A 468 -22.58 23.01 -7.43
N ALA A 469 -23.60 22.64 -6.64
CA ALA A 469 -24.99 22.78 -7.04
C ALA A 469 -25.37 24.24 -7.34
N GLY A 470 -24.88 25.19 -6.53
CA GLY A 470 -25.02 26.62 -6.79
C GLY A 470 -24.36 27.03 -8.09
N ARG A 471 -23.05 26.78 -8.24
CA ARG A 471 -22.27 27.17 -9.44
C ARG A 471 -22.83 26.59 -10.74
N VAL A 472 -23.27 25.33 -10.75
CA VAL A 472 -23.83 24.69 -11.94
C VAL A 472 -25.16 25.34 -12.34
N ARG A 473 -26.01 25.69 -11.36
CA ARG A 473 -27.29 26.37 -11.61
C ARG A 473 -27.09 27.81 -12.07
N ASP A 474 -26.13 28.52 -11.50
CA ASP A 474 -25.78 29.88 -11.90
C ASP A 474 -25.27 29.94 -13.35
N ALA A 475 -24.64 28.86 -13.83
CA ALA A 475 -24.22 28.67 -15.22
C ALA A 475 -25.32 28.10 -16.15
N GLU A 476 -26.58 28.06 -15.70
CA GLU A 476 -27.74 27.51 -16.44
C GLU A 476 -27.57 26.04 -16.90
N ALA A 477 -26.69 25.28 -16.25
CA ALA A 477 -26.42 23.88 -16.57
C ALA A 477 -27.23 22.91 -15.69
N SER A 478 -27.37 21.68 -16.16
CA SER A 478 -28.13 20.62 -15.47
C SER A 478 -27.31 19.99 -14.34
N PHE A 479 -27.90 19.96 -13.13
CA PHE A 479 -27.33 19.31 -11.94
C PHE A 479 -28.24 18.20 -11.44
N ALA A 480 -27.74 16.97 -11.39
CA ALA A 480 -28.44 15.81 -10.86
C ALA A 480 -27.97 15.46 -9.45
N ASP A 481 -28.75 15.79 -8.42
CA ASP A 481 -28.56 15.31 -7.05
C ASP A 481 -29.36 14.01 -6.86
N LEU A 482 -28.65 12.88 -6.70
CA LEU A 482 -29.23 11.53 -6.77
C LEU A 482 -28.87 10.71 -5.53
N LYS A 483 -29.85 9.98 -5.00
CA LYS A 483 -29.67 9.02 -3.90
C LYS A 483 -29.82 7.58 -4.42
N LEU A 484 -28.79 6.74 -4.29
CA LEU A 484 -28.85 5.31 -4.61
C LEU A 484 -29.01 4.49 -3.33
N THR A 485 -30.22 3.95 -3.13
CA THR A 485 -30.62 3.26 -1.88
C THR A 485 -30.52 1.73 -1.96
N TRP A 486 -30.56 1.17 -3.17
CA TRP A 486 -30.52 -0.28 -3.40
C TRP A 486 -29.10 -0.83 -3.39
N SER A 487 -28.88 -1.93 -2.69
CA SER A 487 -27.63 -2.69 -2.65
C SER A 487 -27.71 -3.91 -3.56
N PHE A 488 -26.70 -4.07 -4.41
CA PHE A 488 -26.48 -5.23 -5.27
C PHE A 488 -25.59 -6.29 -4.60
N ARG A 489 -25.03 -5.97 -3.44
CA ARG A 489 -24.01 -6.77 -2.73
C ARG A 489 -24.65 -7.72 -1.73
N SER A 490 -25.28 -7.14 -0.71
CA SER A 490 -25.70 -7.84 0.50
C SER A 490 -27.11 -8.39 0.38
N THR A 491 -27.38 -9.50 1.08
CA THR A 491 -28.74 -10.03 1.28
C THR A 491 -29.57 -9.12 2.18
N ASP A 492 -30.88 -9.31 2.14
CA ASP A 492 -31.82 -8.54 2.97
C ASP A 492 -31.58 -8.79 4.47
N ASP A 493 -31.18 -10.01 4.85
CA ASP A 493 -30.86 -10.39 6.23
C ASP A 493 -29.72 -9.54 6.82
N VAL A 494 -28.64 -9.35 6.06
CA VAL A 494 -27.49 -8.54 6.49
C VAL A 494 -27.87 -7.06 6.57
N LEU A 495 -28.59 -6.54 5.58
CA LEU A 495 -28.96 -5.12 5.54
C LEU A 495 -29.99 -4.77 6.61
N ALA A 496 -30.97 -5.63 6.87
CA ALA A 496 -31.94 -5.42 7.93
C ALA A 496 -31.31 -5.50 9.32
N ALA A 497 -30.31 -6.36 9.52
CA ALA A 497 -29.51 -6.37 10.74
C ALA A 497 -28.76 -5.04 10.94
N VAL A 498 -28.16 -4.50 9.85
CA VAL A 498 -27.53 -3.16 9.87
C VAL A 498 -28.55 -2.09 10.23
N ASP A 499 -29.68 -2.03 9.55
CA ASP A 499 -30.73 -1.03 9.83
C ASP A 499 -31.24 -1.11 11.27
N ARG A 500 -31.38 -2.33 11.81
CA ARG A 500 -31.79 -2.54 13.21
C ARG A 500 -30.74 -2.07 14.21
N VAL A 501 -29.45 -2.33 13.96
CA VAL A 501 -28.35 -1.86 14.81
C VAL A 501 -28.32 -0.33 14.86
N PHE A 502 -28.53 0.32 13.72
CA PHE A 502 -28.51 1.77 13.60
C PHE A 502 -29.88 2.45 13.79
N ALA A 503 -30.91 1.69 14.19
CA ALA A 503 -32.21 2.26 14.58
C ALA A 503 -32.12 3.02 15.92
N ASP A 504 -31.18 2.65 16.79
CA ASP A 504 -30.87 3.38 18.03
C ASP A 504 -30.28 4.76 17.68
N PRO A 505 -30.95 5.88 18.04
CA PRO A 505 -30.46 7.24 17.75
C PRO A 505 -29.05 7.52 18.30
N ILE A 506 -28.68 6.88 19.42
CA ILE A 506 -27.34 7.03 20.02
C ILE A 506 -26.29 6.38 19.10
N VAL A 507 -26.59 5.24 18.49
CA VAL A 507 -25.69 4.53 17.56
C VAL A 507 -25.68 5.19 16.18
N ARG A 508 -26.79 5.82 15.78
CA ARG A 508 -26.91 6.55 14.51
C ARG A 508 -26.20 7.90 14.49
N ARG A 509 -25.94 8.50 15.66
CA ARG A 509 -25.21 9.77 15.76
C ARG A 509 -23.84 9.65 15.07
N GLY A 510 -23.56 10.62 14.20
CA GLY A 510 -22.29 10.72 13.48
C GLY A 510 -22.21 9.90 12.18
N ILE A 511 -23.23 9.12 11.83
CA ILE A 511 -23.26 8.28 10.62
C ILE A 511 -23.64 9.08 9.36
N SER A 512 -24.62 9.97 9.45
CA SER A 512 -25.17 10.74 8.33
C SER A 512 -25.70 12.07 8.85
N HIS A 513 -25.63 13.13 8.05
CA HIS A 513 -26.31 14.40 8.35
C HIS A 513 -27.81 14.36 8.04
N ASP A 514 -28.26 13.36 7.29
CA ASP A 514 -29.68 13.13 7.02
C ASP A 514 -30.41 12.67 8.31
N PRO A 515 -31.45 13.40 8.77
CA PRO A 515 -32.20 13.02 9.97
C PRO A 515 -33.04 11.75 9.79
N ASP A 516 -33.27 11.30 8.55
CA ASP A 516 -34.08 10.13 8.27
C ASP A 516 -33.41 8.82 8.74
N PRO A 517 -34.19 7.81 9.19
CA PRO A 517 -33.66 6.49 9.52
C PRO A 517 -32.91 5.88 8.33
N LEU A 518 -31.87 5.10 8.61
CA LEU A 518 -31.23 4.32 7.55
C LEU A 518 -32.27 3.34 6.98
N SER A 519 -32.37 3.34 5.66
CA SER A 519 -33.18 2.38 4.92
C SER A 519 -32.34 1.84 3.78
N HIS A 520 -31.90 0.60 3.96
CA HIS A 520 -31.26 -0.17 2.91
C HIS A 520 -32.28 -1.04 2.20
N LYS A 521 -32.09 -1.25 0.89
CA LYS A 521 -32.93 -2.14 0.09
C LYS A 521 -32.03 -3.16 -0.60
N ALA A 522 -32.22 -4.45 -0.38
CA ALA A 522 -31.48 -5.48 -1.11
C ALA A 522 -32.13 -5.75 -2.47
N ILE A 523 -31.34 -5.81 -3.54
CA ILE A 523 -31.82 -6.38 -4.82
C ILE A 523 -31.95 -7.90 -4.71
N ARG A 524 -31.14 -8.51 -3.84
CA ARG A 524 -31.13 -9.94 -3.51
C ARG A 524 -32.26 -10.28 -2.51
N THR A 525 -33.50 -9.93 -2.82
CA THR A 525 -34.65 -9.98 -1.90
C THR A 525 -35.02 -11.39 -1.42
N ASP A 526 -34.61 -12.44 -2.13
CA ASP A 526 -34.89 -13.84 -1.78
C ASP A 526 -33.63 -14.69 -1.60
N ALA A 527 -32.45 -14.06 -1.57
CA ALA A 527 -31.21 -14.76 -1.31
C ALA A 527 -31.07 -14.96 0.21
N PRO A 528 -31.06 -16.22 0.70
CA PRO A 528 -30.90 -16.49 2.12
C PRO A 528 -29.51 -16.07 2.62
N GLY A 529 -29.48 -15.31 3.71
CA GLY A 529 -28.28 -14.98 4.48
C GLY A 529 -28.58 -14.95 5.98
N TYR A 530 -27.59 -14.57 6.78
CA TYR A 530 -27.80 -14.37 8.22
C TYR A 530 -26.69 -13.54 8.87
N VAL A 531 -27.02 -12.99 10.04
CA VAL A 531 -26.05 -12.40 10.96
C VAL A 531 -26.00 -13.23 12.23
N GLU A 532 -24.83 -13.75 12.59
CA GLU A 532 -24.63 -14.55 13.79
C GLU A 532 -23.78 -13.79 14.82
N VAL A 533 -24.24 -13.72 16.06
CA VAL A 533 -23.56 -13.07 17.17
C VAL A 533 -23.05 -14.14 18.13
N TRP A 534 -21.72 -14.24 18.25
CA TRP A 534 -21.06 -15.14 19.19
C TRP A 534 -20.84 -14.44 20.53
N PRO A 535 -20.88 -15.15 21.67
CA PRO A 535 -20.55 -14.56 22.97
C PRO A 535 -19.14 -13.96 22.98
N SER A 536 -18.95 -12.90 23.77
CA SER A 536 -17.60 -12.34 23.97
C SER A 536 -16.81 -13.21 24.95
N ILE A 537 -15.61 -13.64 24.55
CA ILE A 537 -14.75 -14.50 25.39
C ILE A 537 -13.96 -13.62 26.38
N GLY A 538 -14.12 -13.87 27.68
CA GLY A 538 -13.42 -13.18 28.76
C GLY A 538 -12.13 -13.88 29.19
N ALA A 539 -11.26 -13.17 29.90
CA ALA A 539 -10.08 -13.78 30.53
C ALA A 539 -10.48 -14.67 31.71
N GLU A 540 -10.04 -15.93 31.69
CA GLU A 540 -10.16 -16.82 32.85
C GLU A 540 -9.18 -16.39 33.94
N ALA A 541 -9.64 -16.39 35.20
CA ALA A 541 -8.76 -16.22 36.34
C ALA A 541 -8.06 -17.57 36.58
N VAL A 542 -6.76 -17.62 36.26
CA VAL A 542 -5.89 -18.72 36.70
C VAL A 542 -5.30 -18.29 38.03
N ASP A 543 -5.54 -19.08 39.08
CA ASP A 543 -4.86 -18.88 40.36
C ASP A 543 -3.39 -19.24 40.18
N GLU A 544 -2.51 -18.24 40.29
CA GLU A 544 -1.07 -18.43 40.25
C GLU A 544 -0.63 -19.03 41.60
N PRO A 545 0.01 -20.22 41.62
CA PRO A 545 0.57 -20.77 42.84
C PRO A 545 1.68 -19.85 43.37
N ASP A 546 1.81 -19.72 44.70
CA ASP A 546 2.89 -18.96 45.34
C ASP A 546 4.31 -19.54 45.03
N ASP A 547 4.38 -20.79 44.56
CA ASP A 547 5.61 -21.50 44.23
C ASP A 547 6.01 -21.29 42.76
N TRP A 548 7.01 -20.43 42.54
CA TRP A 548 7.56 -20.08 41.22
C TRP A 548 8.20 -21.26 40.46
N THR A 549 8.39 -22.43 41.09
CA THR A 549 8.94 -23.64 40.45
C THR A 549 7.89 -24.54 39.81
N GLN A 550 6.60 -24.32 40.10
CA GLN A 550 5.51 -25.06 39.48
C GLN A 550 5.20 -24.48 38.10
N ALA A 551 5.14 -25.36 37.09
CA ALA A 551 4.72 -24.96 35.75
C ALA A 551 3.26 -24.50 35.79
N ILE A 552 3.02 -23.23 35.47
CA ILE A 552 1.67 -22.67 35.32
C ILE A 552 1.23 -22.93 33.89
N ASP A 553 0.17 -23.71 33.73
CA ASP A 553 -0.51 -23.85 32.44
C ASP A 553 -1.37 -22.59 32.23
N HIS A 554 -0.77 -21.54 31.68
CA HIS A 554 -1.48 -20.30 31.43
C HIS A 554 -2.65 -20.58 30.48
N ALA A 555 -3.88 -20.38 30.95
CA ALA A 555 -5.05 -20.43 30.09
C ALA A 555 -4.80 -19.56 28.85
N HIS A 556 -5.04 -20.11 27.66
CA HIS A 556 -4.81 -19.40 26.42
C HIS A 556 -5.54 -18.06 26.46
N ALA A 557 -4.80 -16.97 26.16
CA ALA A 557 -5.37 -15.63 26.14
C ALA A 557 -6.68 -15.60 25.34
N PRO A 558 -7.71 -14.83 25.75
CA PRO A 558 -9.02 -14.82 25.09
C PRO A 558 -8.97 -14.65 23.56
N ALA A 559 -8.03 -13.83 23.08
CA ALA A 559 -7.74 -13.65 21.66
C ALA A 559 -7.31 -14.96 20.96
N VAL A 560 -6.48 -15.79 21.60
CA VAL A 560 -6.03 -17.08 21.06
C VAL A 560 -7.19 -18.07 21.00
N ARG A 561 -8.01 -18.15 22.05
CA ARG A 561 -9.20 -19.01 22.09
C ARG A 561 -10.18 -18.66 20.99
N LEU A 562 -10.48 -17.36 20.82
CA LEU A 562 -11.36 -16.91 19.75
C LEU A 562 -10.78 -17.26 18.38
N ALA A 563 -9.48 -17.03 18.18
CA ALA A 563 -8.79 -17.37 16.94
C ALA A 563 -8.86 -18.87 16.62
N GLU A 564 -8.75 -19.74 17.63
CA GLU A 564 -8.92 -21.18 17.46
C GLU A 564 -10.36 -21.57 17.14
N ASN A 565 -11.35 -20.94 17.78
CA ASN A 565 -12.77 -21.15 17.46
C ASN A 565 -13.13 -20.71 16.03
N VAL A 566 -12.60 -19.56 15.59
CA VAL A 566 -12.78 -19.07 14.21
C VAL A 566 -12.12 -20.03 13.22
N ALA A 567 -10.85 -20.41 13.45
CA ALA A 567 -10.13 -21.33 12.57
C ALA A 567 -10.78 -22.72 12.52
N ALA A 568 -11.27 -23.24 13.65
CA ALA A 568 -11.99 -24.51 13.71
C ALA A 568 -13.32 -24.46 12.96
N THR A 569 -14.06 -23.35 13.07
CA THR A 569 -15.31 -23.14 12.33
C THR A 569 -15.05 -23.09 10.82
N ILE A 570 -14.07 -22.31 10.36
CA ILE A 570 -13.70 -22.23 8.94
C ILE A 570 -13.26 -23.61 8.41
N ALA A 571 -12.42 -24.34 9.16
CA ALA A 571 -12.01 -25.69 8.80
C ALA A 571 -13.20 -26.65 8.70
N GLY A 572 -14.15 -26.56 9.64
CA GLY A 572 -15.36 -27.36 9.65
C GLY A 572 -16.25 -27.08 8.44
N TRP A 573 -16.43 -25.81 8.07
CA TRP A 573 -17.21 -25.41 6.89
C TRP A 573 -16.59 -25.90 5.59
N ILE A 574 -15.27 -25.71 5.42
CA ILE A 574 -14.55 -26.16 4.21
C ILE A 574 -14.55 -27.69 4.14
N GLY A 575 -14.23 -28.39 5.23
CA GLY A 575 -14.14 -29.84 5.28
C GLY A 575 -15.48 -30.56 5.02
N LYS A 576 -16.60 -29.97 5.45
CA LYS A 576 -17.95 -30.49 5.17
C LYS A 576 -18.49 -30.10 3.79
N GLY A 577 -17.78 -29.25 3.05
CA GLY A 577 -18.24 -28.70 1.78
C GLY A 577 -19.50 -27.84 1.93
N GLU A 578 -19.56 -27.03 2.99
CA GLU A 578 -20.74 -26.21 3.33
C GLU A 578 -21.10 -25.26 2.19
N ILE A 579 -22.39 -25.10 1.92
CA ILE A 579 -22.91 -24.27 0.84
C ILE A 579 -23.27 -22.90 1.38
N ILE A 580 -22.79 -21.85 0.71
CA ILE A 580 -23.23 -20.47 0.93
C ILE A 580 -24.64 -20.35 0.33
N GLU A 581 -25.65 -20.22 1.18
CA GLU A 581 -27.06 -20.38 0.82
C GLU A 581 -27.47 -19.39 -0.28
N GLY A 582 -27.14 -18.11 -0.13
CA GLY A 582 -27.50 -17.06 -1.09
C GLY A 582 -26.75 -17.14 -2.43
N ARG A 583 -25.73 -17.99 -2.57
CA ARG A 583 -24.98 -18.23 -3.82
C ARG A 583 -25.16 -19.64 -4.39
N GLY A 584 -25.54 -20.62 -3.57
CA GLY A 584 -25.60 -22.04 -3.96
C GLY A 584 -24.24 -22.64 -4.32
N GLN A 585 -23.14 -22.07 -3.81
CA GLN A 585 -21.77 -22.50 -4.08
C GLN A 585 -21.12 -23.02 -2.79
N ARG A 586 -20.22 -24.02 -2.92
CA ARG A 586 -19.41 -24.48 -1.78
C ARG A 586 -18.46 -23.37 -1.33
N LEU A 587 -18.36 -23.20 -0.01
CA LEU A 587 -17.48 -22.24 0.63
C LEU A 587 -16.01 -22.60 0.36
N ARG A 588 -15.25 -21.64 -0.12
CA ARG A 588 -13.80 -21.74 -0.33
C ARG A 588 -13.04 -20.78 0.60
N PRO A 589 -11.72 -20.98 0.83
CA PRO A 589 -10.92 -20.06 1.63
C PRO A 589 -11.05 -18.59 1.17
N GLY A 590 -11.02 -18.32 -0.14
CA GLY A 590 -11.14 -16.97 -0.72
C GLY A 590 -12.47 -16.25 -0.44
N ASP A 591 -13.52 -17.00 -0.10
CA ASP A 591 -14.84 -16.47 0.24
C ASP A 591 -14.91 -15.91 1.68
N VAL A 592 -13.87 -16.13 2.50
CA VAL A 592 -13.82 -15.73 3.90
C VAL A 592 -12.93 -14.50 4.10
N LEU A 593 -13.51 -13.49 4.74
CA LEU A 593 -12.83 -12.26 5.13
C LEU A 593 -12.95 -12.06 6.64
N VAL A 594 -11.85 -11.81 7.32
CA VAL A 594 -11.80 -11.53 8.76
C VAL A 594 -11.37 -10.08 8.97
N LEU A 595 -12.24 -9.31 9.61
CA LEU A 595 -12.10 -7.89 9.85
C LEU A 595 -11.86 -7.61 11.33
N VAL A 596 -10.76 -6.91 11.61
CA VAL A 596 -10.42 -6.41 12.94
C VAL A 596 -10.39 -4.88 12.94
N ARG A 597 -10.58 -4.24 14.10
CA ARG A 597 -10.40 -2.78 14.22
C ARG A 597 -8.92 -2.38 14.10
N LYS A 598 -8.10 -3.07 14.89
CA LYS A 598 -6.66 -2.87 15.01
C LYS A 598 -5.98 -4.23 14.89
N ARG A 599 -4.73 -4.24 14.45
CA ARG A 599 -3.93 -5.46 14.44
C ARG A 599 -3.41 -5.67 15.85
N ASP A 600 -3.86 -6.73 16.50
CA ASP A 600 -3.39 -7.13 17.83
C ASP A 600 -3.06 -8.63 17.82
N SER A 601 -2.79 -9.18 19.01
CA SER A 601 -2.42 -10.58 19.19
C SER A 601 -3.39 -11.58 18.54
N PHE A 602 -4.66 -11.22 18.35
CA PHE A 602 -5.66 -12.08 17.69
C PHE A 602 -5.27 -12.40 16.24
N VAL A 603 -4.79 -11.42 15.48
CA VAL A 603 -4.45 -11.61 14.05
C VAL A 603 -3.35 -12.66 13.91
N HIS A 604 -2.29 -12.54 14.72
CA HIS A 604 -1.18 -13.50 14.73
C HIS A 604 -1.64 -14.90 15.18
N ALA A 605 -2.50 -14.97 16.21
CA ALA A 605 -3.05 -16.22 16.69
C ALA A 605 -3.92 -16.91 15.62
N LEU A 606 -4.75 -16.15 14.90
CA LEU A 606 -5.61 -16.67 13.84
C LEU A 606 -4.80 -17.18 12.65
N THR A 607 -3.83 -16.41 12.15
CA THR A 607 -2.94 -16.86 11.06
C THR A 607 -2.25 -18.17 11.43
N ARG A 608 -1.74 -18.29 12.67
CA ARG A 608 -1.13 -19.53 13.17
C ARG A 608 -2.16 -20.66 13.27
N ALA A 609 -3.37 -20.40 13.74
CA ALA A 609 -4.43 -21.40 13.90
C ALA A 609 -4.96 -21.92 12.55
N LEU A 610 -5.02 -21.07 11.52
CA LEU A 610 -5.37 -21.43 10.13
C LEU A 610 -4.25 -22.25 9.47
N LYS A 611 -2.99 -21.80 9.57
CA LYS A 611 -1.82 -22.53 9.04
C LYS A 611 -1.69 -23.93 9.65
N ARG A 612 -1.91 -24.09 10.96
CA ARG A 612 -1.92 -25.41 11.64
C ARG A 612 -3.01 -26.37 11.13
N ARG A 613 -4.01 -25.86 10.42
CA ARG A 613 -5.14 -26.62 9.85
C ARG A 613 -5.07 -26.70 8.32
N ASP A 614 -3.93 -26.36 7.73
CA ASP A 614 -3.69 -26.34 6.29
C ASP A 614 -4.69 -25.47 5.50
N ILE A 615 -5.21 -24.41 6.13
CA ILE A 615 -6.06 -23.43 5.45
C ILE A 615 -5.16 -22.33 4.87
N PRO A 616 -5.18 -22.10 3.55
CA PRO A 616 -4.47 -20.99 2.94
C PRO A 616 -4.98 -19.67 3.51
N VAL A 617 -4.06 -18.88 4.07
CA VAL A 617 -4.33 -17.56 4.62
C VAL A 617 -3.39 -16.58 3.95
N ALA A 618 -3.95 -15.52 3.40
CA ALA A 618 -3.14 -14.44 2.86
C ALA A 618 -2.34 -13.86 4.03
N GLY A 619 -1.01 -13.94 3.91
CA GLY A 619 -0.07 -13.60 4.99
C GLY A 619 -0.31 -12.21 5.56
N ALA A 620 0.24 -11.94 6.75
CA ALA A 620 0.09 -10.64 7.40
C ALA A 620 0.44 -9.50 6.43
N ASP A 621 -0.54 -8.64 6.16
CA ASP A 621 -0.51 -7.47 5.26
C ASP A 621 0.67 -6.53 5.54
N ARG A 622 1.25 -6.57 6.75
CA ARG A 622 2.50 -5.90 7.09
C ARG A 622 3.44 -6.78 7.91
N LEU A 623 4.70 -6.84 7.52
CA LEU A 623 5.76 -7.54 8.23
C LEU A 623 6.93 -6.60 8.48
N SER A 624 7.33 -6.44 9.74
CA SER A 624 8.54 -5.67 10.08
C SER A 624 9.75 -6.47 9.62
N LEU A 625 10.52 -5.90 8.68
CA LEU A 625 11.72 -6.53 8.13
C LEU A 625 12.72 -6.95 9.24
N PRO A 626 13.15 -6.07 10.18
CA PRO A 626 14.04 -6.47 11.29
C PRO A 626 13.39 -7.42 12.29
N GLY A 627 12.05 -7.50 12.31
CA GLY A 627 11.31 -8.43 13.15
C GLY A 627 11.40 -9.89 12.70
N HIS A 628 11.69 -10.15 11.42
CA HIS A 628 11.67 -11.50 10.86
C HIS A 628 12.95 -12.28 11.17
N ILE A 629 12.84 -13.57 11.53
CA ILE A 629 13.97 -14.39 11.97
C ILE A 629 15.11 -14.47 10.93
N ALA A 630 14.78 -14.61 9.65
CA ALA A 630 15.79 -14.63 8.59
C ALA A 630 16.63 -13.34 8.55
N ILE A 631 16.01 -12.19 8.84
CA ILE A 631 16.70 -10.88 8.85
C ILE A 631 17.45 -10.70 10.15
N LYS A 632 16.91 -11.17 11.28
CA LYS A 632 17.66 -11.21 12.55
C LYS A 632 18.95 -12.01 12.44
N ASP A 633 18.94 -13.12 11.71
CA ASP A 633 20.13 -13.92 11.44
C ASP A 633 21.16 -13.14 10.60
N LEU A 634 20.71 -12.36 9.60
CA LEU A 634 21.57 -11.50 8.79
C LEU A 634 22.10 -10.29 9.59
N ILE A 635 21.28 -9.68 10.45
CA ILE A 635 21.68 -8.60 11.37
C ILE A 635 22.73 -9.11 12.36
N ALA A 636 22.52 -10.29 12.95
CA ALA A 636 23.50 -10.93 13.84
C ALA A 636 24.82 -11.20 13.11
N LEU A 637 24.76 -11.64 11.84
CA LEU A 637 25.97 -11.75 11.02
C LEU A 637 26.63 -10.38 10.80
N GLY A 638 25.87 -9.34 10.47
CA GLY A 638 26.40 -7.99 10.33
C GLY A 638 27.12 -7.50 11.60
N HIS A 639 26.49 -7.64 12.77
CA HIS A 639 27.09 -7.29 14.06
C HIS A 639 28.35 -8.10 14.34
N LEU A 640 28.34 -9.40 14.06
CA LEU A 640 29.52 -10.26 14.20
C LEU A 640 30.69 -9.78 13.34
N LEU A 641 30.43 -9.33 12.10
CA LEU A 641 31.47 -8.89 11.18
C LEU A 641 32.07 -7.53 11.59
N ILE A 642 31.28 -6.66 12.21
CA ILE A 642 31.77 -5.40 12.79
C ILE A 642 32.51 -5.64 14.11
N GLN A 643 31.95 -6.50 14.96
CA GLN A 643 32.45 -6.80 16.29
C GLN A 643 32.63 -8.33 16.46
N PRO A 644 33.79 -8.88 16.05
CA PRO A 644 34.06 -10.33 16.11
C PRO A 644 34.06 -10.96 17.51
N GLN A 645 34.02 -10.13 18.57
CA GLN A 645 33.98 -10.56 19.96
C GLN A 645 32.55 -10.60 20.52
N ASP A 646 31.52 -10.32 19.72
CA ASP A 646 30.12 -10.47 20.14
C ASP A 646 29.73 -11.95 20.18
N ASP A 647 29.82 -12.52 21.39
CA ASP A 647 29.48 -13.91 21.66
C ASP A 647 28.02 -14.25 21.32
N LEU A 648 27.09 -13.31 21.52
CA LEU A 648 25.67 -13.55 21.29
C LEU A 648 25.37 -13.62 19.79
N SER A 649 25.88 -12.66 19.02
CA SER A 649 25.74 -12.63 17.57
C SER A 649 26.42 -13.83 16.92
N LEU A 650 27.61 -14.21 17.39
CA LEU A 650 28.28 -15.43 16.93
C LEU A 650 27.44 -16.68 17.21
N ALA A 651 26.92 -16.83 18.43
CA ALA A 651 26.09 -17.98 18.80
C ALA A 651 24.80 -18.05 17.96
N ALA A 652 24.15 -16.91 17.71
CA ALA A 652 22.97 -16.82 16.86
C ALA A 652 23.28 -17.26 15.43
N VAL A 653 24.36 -16.74 14.82
CA VAL A 653 24.80 -17.08 13.47
C VAL A 653 25.15 -18.57 13.35
N LEU A 654 25.86 -19.14 14.32
CA LEU A 654 26.20 -20.57 14.34
C LEU A 654 24.95 -21.46 14.40
N ARG A 655 23.94 -21.08 15.20
CA ARG A 655 22.69 -21.84 15.34
C ARG A 655 21.73 -21.65 14.16
N SER A 656 21.80 -20.49 13.49
CA SER A 656 20.92 -20.11 12.38
C SER A 656 21.05 -21.03 11.16
N PRO A 657 20.11 -20.96 10.18
CA PRO A 657 20.23 -21.70 8.93
C PRO A 657 21.49 -21.39 8.09
N ILE A 658 22.27 -20.36 8.46
CA ILE A 658 23.53 -20.02 7.79
C ILE A 658 24.54 -21.17 7.93
N PHE A 659 24.66 -21.74 9.14
CA PHE A 659 25.57 -22.85 9.45
C PHE A 659 24.86 -24.09 10.04
N ASP A 660 23.68 -23.93 10.65
CA ASP A 660 22.84 -24.96 11.26
C ASP A 660 23.59 -25.88 12.25
N LEU A 661 24.42 -25.27 13.10
CA LEU A 661 25.20 -26.01 14.09
C LEU A 661 24.27 -26.60 15.18
N PRO A 662 24.44 -27.89 15.55
CA PRO A 662 23.67 -28.51 16.63
C PRO A 662 23.87 -27.83 17.98
N GLU A 663 22.83 -27.84 18.82
CA GLU A 663 22.84 -27.21 20.15
C GLU A 663 23.91 -27.81 21.06
N GLU A 664 24.17 -29.10 20.98
CA GLU A 664 25.21 -29.79 21.74
C GLU A 664 26.62 -29.31 21.37
N THR A 665 26.84 -29.03 20.08
CA THR A 665 28.13 -28.52 19.61
C THR A 665 28.32 -27.07 20.05
N LEU A 666 27.28 -26.24 19.91
CA LEU A 666 27.29 -24.87 20.40
C LEU A 666 27.49 -24.80 21.92
N PHE A 667 26.83 -25.68 22.67
CA PHE A 667 27.01 -25.81 24.12
C PHE A 667 28.44 -26.18 24.48
N THR A 668 29.07 -27.10 23.74
CA THR A 668 30.47 -27.46 23.96
C THR A 668 31.40 -26.26 23.74
N LEU A 669 31.19 -25.50 22.67
CA LEU A 669 31.97 -24.30 22.35
C LEU A 669 31.79 -23.17 23.38
N ALA A 670 30.58 -23.00 23.94
CA ALA A 670 30.21 -21.89 24.79
C ALA A 670 30.36 -22.16 26.30
N ALA A 671 29.97 -23.35 26.77
CA ALA A 671 29.92 -23.69 28.20
C ALA A 671 31.24 -24.28 28.72
N GLN A 672 32.03 -24.96 27.88
CA GLN A 672 33.31 -25.58 28.28
C GLN A 672 34.53 -24.66 28.09
N ARG A 673 34.29 -23.38 27.73
CA ARG A 673 35.37 -22.41 27.52
C ARG A 673 35.93 -21.87 28.86
N PRO A 674 37.25 -21.60 28.95
CA PRO A 674 37.83 -20.92 30.11
C PRO A 674 37.22 -19.53 30.33
N SER A 675 37.12 -19.10 31.59
CA SER A 675 36.63 -17.76 31.95
C SER A 675 37.49 -16.67 31.28
N GLY A 676 36.84 -15.72 30.59
CA GLY A 676 37.50 -14.65 29.84
C GLY A 676 37.85 -14.97 28.39
N LEU A 677 37.65 -16.20 27.91
CA LEU A 677 37.81 -16.56 26.50
C LEU A 677 36.53 -16.29 25.71
N SER A 678 36.60 -15.49 24.64
CA SER A 678 35.45 -15.26 23.75
C SER A 678 35.06 -16.51 22.97
N LEU A 679 33.82 -16.55 22.50
CA LEU A 679 33.28 -17.67 21.74
C LEU A 679 34.01 -17.79 20.39
N ALA A 680 34.41 -16.67 19.79
CA ALA A 680 35.22 -16.66 18.57
C ALA A 680 36.58 -17.33 18.77
N ALA A 681 37.25 -17.05 19.89
CA ALA A 681 38.52 -17.70 20.22
C ALA A 681 38.33 -19.20 20.54
N SER A 682 37.23 -19.56 21.21
CA SER A 682 36.85 -20.96 21.45
C SER A 682 36.61 -21.71 20.14
N LEU A 683 35.87 -21.11 19.20
CA LEU A 683 35.60 -21.66 17.87
C LEU A 683 36.88 -21.89 17.08
N ARG A 684 37.80 -20.91 17.05
CA ARG A 684 39.10 -21.06 16.36
C ARG A 684 39.97 -22.17 16.97
N ARG A 685 39.92 -22.37 18.29
CA ARG A 685 40.66 -23.48 18.93
C ARG A 685 40.10 -24.84 18.53
N HIS A 686 38.78 -24.99 18.53
CA HIS A 686 38.14 -26.27 18.14
C HIS A 686 38.12 -26.49 16.62
N ALA A 687 38.37 -25.45 15.82
CA ALA A 687 38.57 -25.58 14.38
C ALA A 687 39.80 -26.44 14.02
N ASP A 688 40.84 -26.45 14.86
CA ASP A 688 42.00 -27.33 14.67
C ASP A 688 41.65 -28.82 14.81
N GLU A 689 40.53 -29.13 15.48
CA GLU A 689 40.10 -30.49 15.80
C GLU A 689 38.93 -30.98 14.94
N SER A 690 38.25 -30.08 14.21
CA SER A 690 37.06 -30.39 13.40
C SER A 690 37.07 -29.66 12.07
N GLU A 691 37.11 -30.44 10.98
CA GLU A 691 37.07 -29.92 9.60
C GLU A 691 35.81 -29.08 9.33
N ALA A 692 34.67 -29.46 9.92
CA ALA A 692 33.42 -28.70 9.81
C ALA A 692 33.53 -27.32 10.48
N LEU A 693 34.15 -27.22 11.66
CA LEU A 693 34.37 -25.94 12.34
C LEU A 693 35.45 -25.11 11.64
N ALA A 694 36.48 -25.75 11.07
CA ALA A 694 37.49 -25.09 10.25
C ALA A 694 36.87 -24.41 9.01
N ALA A 695 35.95 -25.10 8.32
CA ALA A 695 35.23 -24.54 7.18
C ALA A 695 34.40 -23.30 7.58
N ILE A 696 33.74 -23.34 8.75
CA ILE A 696 32.99 -22.20 9.28
C ILE A 696 33.91 -21.00 9.56
N VAL A 697 35.04 -21.22 10.24
CA VAL A 697 36.02 -20.15 10.52
C VAL A 697 36.56 -19.54 9.23
N ALA A 698 36.94 -20.37 8.26
CA ALA A 698 37.43 -19.89 6.96
C ALA A 698 36.37 -19.04 6.24
N GLN A 699 35.11 -19.46 6.26
CA GLN A 699 34.02 -18.71 5.65
C GLN A 699 33.75 -17.37 6.35
N LEU A 700 33.79 -17.35 7.69
CA LEU A 700 33.66 -16.11 8.46
C LEU A 700 34.79 -15.13 8.18
N ASP A 701 36.04 -15.62 8.05
CA ASP A 701 37.20 -14.78 7.71
C ASP A 701 37.08 -14.18 6.30
N ILE A 702 36.55 -14.94 5.33
CA ILE A 702 36.25 -14.45 3.98
C ILE A 702 35.19 -13.34 4.05
N TRP A 703 34.08 -13.58 4.75
CA TRP A 703 33.00 -12.59 4.86
C TRP A 703 33.44 -11.33 5.61
N ALA A 704 34.30 -11.45 6.62
CA ALA A 704 34.87 -10.29 7.31
C ALA A 704 35.75 -9.46 6.37
N GLY A 705 36.54 -10.10 5.51
CA GLY A 705 37.31 -9.44 4.47
C GLY A 705 36.42 -8.73 3.44
N GLU A 706 35.35 -9.38 2.97
CA GLU A 706 34.42 -8.80 2.00
C GLU A 706 33.62 -7.62 2.58
N ALA A 707 33.06 -7.77 3.78
CA ALA A 707 32.25 -6.74 4.44
C ALA A 707 33.03 -5.45 4.74
N ALA A 708 34.37 -5.53 4.86
CA ALA A 708 35.22 -4.38 5.08
C ALA A 708 35.40 -3.48 3.84
N PHE A 709 35.24 -4.03 2.63
CA PHE A 709 35.56 -3.33 1.38
C PHE A 709 34.43 -3.30 0.35
N LYS A 710 33.41 -4.13 0.50
CA LYS A 710 32.27 -4.16 -0.41
C LYS A 710 31.12 -3.29 0.09
N PRO A 711 30.34 -2.68 -0.83
CA PRO A 711 29.03 -2.14 -0.52
C PRO A 711 28.13 -3.21 0.13
N VAL A 712 27.21 -2.77 0.99
CA VAL A 712 26.32 -3.61 1.80
C VAL A 712 25.46 -4.53 0.92
N PHE A 713 24.87 -3.99 -0.15
CA PHE A 713 24.06 -4.74 -1.11
C PHE A 713 24.91 -5.80 -1.80
N GLU A 714 26.10 -5.44 -2.30
CA GLU A 714 26.98 -6.39 -2.99
C GLU A 714 27.39 -7.54 -2.05
N PHE A 715 27.74 -7.22 -0.80
CA PHE A 715 28.09 -8.20 0.22
C PHE A 715 26.94 -9.18 0.49
N TYR A 716 25.75 -8.68 0.86
CA TYR A 716 24.61 -9.55 1.18
C TYR A 716 24.06 -10.28 -0.05
N ALA A 717 24.09 -9.68 -1.25
CA ALA A 717 23.67 -10.33 -2.48
C ALA A 717 24.60 -11.51 -2.81
N ALA A 718 25.92 -11.33 -2.69
CA ALA A 718 26.89 -12.41 -2.86
C ALA A 718 26.67 -13.52 -1.82
N LEU A 719 26.50 -13.16 -0.55
CA LEU A 719 26.26 -14.11 0.53
C LEU A 719 24.99 -14.95 0.30
N LEU A 720 23.89 -14.31 -0.09
CA LEU A 720 22.61 -14.98 -0.32
C LEU A 720 22.63 -15.85 -1.58
N ALA A 721 23.27 -15.39 -2.66
CA ALA A 721 23.30 -16.09 -3.95
C ALA A 721 24.50 -17.04 -4.09
N ARG A 722 25.73 -16.51 -4.11
CA ARG A 722 26.99 -17.25 -4.33
C ARG A 722 27.22 -18.29 -3.24
N ASP A 723 27.06 -17.90 -1.97
CA ASP A 723 27.39 -18.76 -0.83
C ASP A 723 26.21 -19.65 -0.39
N GLY A 724 25.09 -19.58 -1.11
CA GLY A 724 23.94 -20.46 -0.95
C GLY A 724 23.13 -20.25 0.33
N VAL A 725 23.34 -19.15 1.07
CA VAL A 725 22.61 -18.87 2.31
C VAL A 725 21.10 -18.77 2.07
N ARG A 726 20.67 -18.16 0.95
CA ARG A 726 19.25 -18.08 0.56
C ARG A 726 18.62 -19.46 0.46
N ARG A 727 19.33 -20.43 -0.14
CA ARG A 727 18.84 -21.80 -0.28
C ARG A 727 18.68 -22.48 1.07
N ARG A 728 19.63 -22.29 2.00
CA ARG A 728 19.56 -22.86 3.35
C ARG A 728 18.44 -22.24 4.18
N MET A 729 18.28 -20.91 4.13
CA MET A 729 17.19 -20.21 4.80
C MET A 729 15.82 -20.64 4.28
N ILE A 730 15.62 -20.70 2.96
CA ILE A 730 14.35 -21.16 2.37
C ILE A 730 14.06 -22.62 2.73
N ALA A 731 15.06 -23.50 2.73
CA ALA A 731 14.88 -24.90 3.09
C ALA A 731 14.40 -25.07 4.55
N ARG A 732 14.86 -24.21 5.47
CA ARG A 732 14.52 -24.28 6.90
C ARG A 732 13.25 -23.50 7.26
N LEU A 733 13.06 -22.32 6.68
CA LEU A 733 12.01 -21.36 7.03
C LEU A 733 10.82 -21.37 6.07
N GLY A 734 10.94 -22.05 4.92
CA GLY A 734 9.92 -22.13 3.89
C GLY A 734 10.07 -21.09 2.77
N PRO A 735 9.27 -21.19 1.71
CA PRO A 735 9.36 -20.32 0.53
C PRO A 735 9.05 -18.86 0.85
N GLU A 736 8.22 -18.59 1.87
CA GLU A 736 7.89 -17.22 2.31
C GLU A 736 9.13 -16.41 2.74
N ALA A 737 10.21 -17.06 3.18
CA ALA A 737 11.45 -16.39 3.53
C ALA A 737 12.16 -15.79 2.30
N GLY A 738 11.92 -16.34 1.10
CA GLY A 738 12.50 -15.82 -0.14
C GLY A 738 12.09 -14.37 -0.41
N ASP A 739 10.80 -14.07 -0.30
CA ASP A 739 10.26 -12.71 -0.48
C ASP A 739 10.85 -11.73 0.54
N ILE A 740 11.06 -12.17 1.78
CA ILE A 740 11.64 -11.35 2.85
C ILE A 740 13.10 -11.01 2.56
N LEU A 741 13.85 -11.98 2.03
CA LEU A 741 15.24 -11.79 1.65
C LEU A 741 15.37 -10.84 0.44
N ASP A 742 14.43 -10.91 -0.49
CA ASP A 742 14.40 -10.02 -1.66
C ASP A 742 14.07 -8.57 -1.26
N GLU A 743 13.16 -8.38 -0.31
CA GLU A 743 12.90 -7.06 0.27
C GLU A 743 14.11 -6.52 1.05
N PHE A 744 14.80 -7.39 1.81
CA PHE A 744 16.02 -6.99 2.51
C PHE A 744 17.11 -6.52 1.54
N LEU A 745 17.31 -7.21 0.42
CA LEU A 745 18.22 -6.76 -0.63
C LEU A 745 17.75 -5.45 -1.28
N SER A 746 16.45 -5.30 -1.50
CA SER A 746 15.87 -4.05 -2.02
C SER A 746 16.12 -2.87 -1.07
N PHE A 747 16.01 -3.11 0.25
CA PHE A 747 16.34 -2.13 1.28
C PHE A 747 17.85 -1.81 1.30
N CYS A 748 18.73 -2.80 1.19
CA CYS A 748 20.18 -2.57 1.06
C CYS A 748 20.48 -1.66 -0.14
N LEU A 749 19.85 -1.91 -1.29
CA LEU A 749 20.05 -1.13 -2.51
C LEU A 749 19.48 0.30 -2.38
N ALA A 750 18.35 0.47 -1.70
CA ALA A 750 17.75 1.78 -1.44
C ALA A 750 18.66 2.63 -0.56
N GLU A 751 19.16 2.08 0.56
CA GLU A 751 20.07 2.78 1.46
C GLU A 751 21.36 3.22 0.75
N GLU A 752 21.95 2.36 -0.10
CA GLU A 752 23.13 2.72 -0.90
C GLU A 752 22.89 3.86 -1.89
N ARG A 753 21.65 4.05 -2.36
CA ARG A 753 21.31 5.18 -3.25
C ARG A 753 21.23 6.50 -2.49
N THR A 754 20.94 6.46 -1.18
CA THR A 754 20.89 7.66 -0.33
C THR A 754 22.28 8.17 0.10
N GLY A 755 23.31 7.34 -0.06
CA GLY A 755 24.71 7.60 0.31
C GLY A 755 25.45 6.27 0.53
N LEU A 756 26.73 6.31 0.90
CA LEU A 756 27.50 5.10 1.27
C LEU A 756 27.54 4.93 2.81
N PRO A 757 26.46 4.48 3.50
CA PRO A 757 26.58 4.07 4.88
C PRO A 757 27.44 2.80 4.94
N GLY A 758 28.53 2.82 5.71
CA GLY A 758 29.21 1.58 6.07
C GLY A 758 28.25 0.61 6.78
N LEU A 759 28.64 -0.66 6.88
CA LEU A 759 27.80 -1.73 7.45
C LEU A 759 27.18 -1.37 8.81
N GLU A 760 27.93 -0.66 9.68
CA GLU A 760 27.44 -0.18 10.99
C GLU A 760 26.26 0.78 10.88
N ALA A 761 26.39 1.80 10.02
CA ALA A 761 25.33 2.77 9.81
C ALA A 761 24.08 2.11 9.20
N PHE A 762 24.28 1.18 8.27
CA PHE A 762 23.19 0.38 7.70
C PHE A 762 22.44 -0.45 8.76
N LEU A 763 23.15 -1.20 9.62
CA LEU A 763 22.51 -2.01 10.66
C LEU A 763 21.75 -1.15 11.66
N SER A 764 22.36 -0.04 12.09
CA SER A 764 21.68 0.92 12.96
C SER A 764 20.40 1.47 12.33
N THR A 765 20.41 1.79 11.02
CA THR A 765 19.19 2.23 10.32
C THR A 765 18.16 1.10 10.23
N LEU A 766 18.57 -0.12 9.90
CA LEU A 766 17.68 -1.28 9.78
C LEU A 766 17.00 -1.63 11.11
N GLU A 767 17.71 -1.55 12.24
CA GLU A 767 17.16 -1.88 13.55
C GLU A 767 16.23 -0.80 14.10
N ASN A 768 16.59 0.48 13.92
CA ASN A 768 15.82 1.60 14.46
C ASN A 768 14.68 2.06 13.54
N ALA A 769 14.85 1.91 12.23
CA ALA A 769 13.96 2.45 11.20
C ALA A 769 13.74 1.48 10.02
N GLY A 770 13.93 0.18 10.23
CA GLY A 770 13.76 -0.84 9.19
C GLY A 770 12.35 -0.83 8.56
N PRO A 771 12.23 -1.15 7.26
CA PRO A 771 10.97 -1.02 6.55
C PRO A 771 9.91 -2.01 7.07
N GLU A 772 8.66 -1.58 7.05
CA GLU A 772 7.52 -2.48 7.13
C GLU A 772 7.15 -2.93 5.71
N ILE A 773 7.35 -4.20 5.41
CA ILE A 773 6.95 -4.79 4.13
C ILE A 773 5.43 -4.82 4.10
N LYS A 774 4.82 -4.03 3.22
CA LYS A 774 3.39 -4.10 2.93
C LYS A 774 3.17 -5.12 1.82
N ARG A 775 2.53 -6.25 2.13
CA ARG A 775 2.17 -7.23 1.09
C ARG A 775 0.89 -6.76 0.42
N GLU A 776 0.96 -6.36 -0.85
CA GLU A 776 -0.25 -6.15 -1.65
C GLU A 776 -0.97 -7.50 -1.81
N MET A 777 -2.10 -7.64 -1.13
CA MET A 777 -2.89 -8.87 -1.16
C MET A 777 -3.50 -9.04 -2.55
N ASP A 778 -3.02 -10.05 -3.28
CA ASP A 778 -3.58 -10.43 -4.57
C ASP A 778 -5.01 -10.96 -4.37
N GLN A 779 -6.00 -10.21 -4.85
CA GLN A 779 -7.42 -10.55 -4.75
C GLN A 779 -7.79 -11.80 -5.54
N THR A 780 -6.90 -12.31 -6.41
CA THR A 780 -7.18 -13.47 -7.26
C THR A 780 -6.85 -14.82 -6.60
N ARG A 781 -6.12 -14.84 -5.48
CA ARG A 781 -5.76 -16.08 -4.78
C ARG A 781 -6.91 -16.59 -3.90
N ASP A 782 -7.09 -17.92 -3.88
CA ASP A 782 -8.12 -18.59 -3.08
C ASP A 782 -7.64 -18.79 -1.63
N GLU A 783 -7.58 -17.70 -0.86
CA GLU A 783 -7.01 -17.67 0.50
C GLU A 783 -7.90 -16.87 1.47
N VAL A 784 -7.95 -17.28 2.75
CA VAL A 784 -8.62 -16.50 3.79
C VAL A 784 -7.91 -15.16 3.97
N ARG A 785 -8.68 -14.07 3.93
CA ARG A 785 -8.12 -12.71 4.02
C ARG A 785 -8.33 -12.15 5.43
N VAL A 786 -7.26 -11.71 6.09
CA VAL A 786 -7.32 -11.08 7.43
C VAL A 786 -6.79 -9.66 7.36
N MET A 787 -7.64 -8.66 7.64
CA MET A 787 -7.27 -7.25 7.49
C MET A 787 -8.03 -6.33 8.45
N THR A 788 -7.66 -5.05 8.48
CA THR A 788 -8.41 -4.06 9.25
C THR A 788 -9.64 -3.60 8.49
N VAL A 789 -10.67 -3.10 9.19
CA VAL A 789 -11.88 -2.53 8.55
C VAL A 789 -11.52 -1.40 7.58
N HIS A 790 -10.50 -0.58 7.89
CA HIS A 790 -10.00 0.46 6.98
C HIS A 790 -9.50 -0.12 5.65
N ALA A 791 -8.67 -1.17 5.70
CA ALA A 791 -8.14 -1.83 4.51
C ALA A 791 -9.22 -2.56 3.69
N ALA A 792 -10.33 -2.95 4.33
CA ALA A 792 -11.45 -3.62 3.68
C ALA A 792 -12.39 -2.67 2.91
N LYS A 793 -12.19 -1.34 3.00
CA LYS A 793 -13.03 -0.39 2.26
C LYS A 793 -12.95 -0.66 0.76
N GLY A 794 -14.09 -0.67 0.09
CA GLY A 794 -14.22 -1.05 -1.32
C GLY A 794 -14.23 -2.56 -1.59
N LEU A 795 -13.78 -3.41 -0.65
CA LEU A 795 -13.84 -4.86 -0.78
C LEU A 795 -15.20 -5.43 -0.35
N GLU A 796 -15.42 -6.71 -0.67
CA GLU A 796 -16.58 -7.51 -0.30
C GLU A 796 -16.21 -9.00 -0.23
N ALA A 797 -16.94 -9.75 0.58
CA ALA A 797 -16.79 -11.20 0.69
C ALA A 797 -18.14 -11.87 1.06
N PRO A 798 -18.39 -13.10 0.60
CA PRO A 798 -19.56 -13.89 1.00
C PRO A 798 -19.69 -14.05 2.51
N VAL A 799 -18.58 -14.35 3.18
CA VAL A 799 -18.54 -14.60 4.61
C VAL A 799 -17.57 -13.62 5.27
N VAL A 800 -18.09 -12.83 6.22
CA VAL A 800 -17.30 -11.85 6.96
C VAL A 800 -17.34 -12.16 8.45
N PHE A 801 -16.18 -12.32 9.07
CA PHE A 801 -16.02 -12.28 10.51
C PHE A 801 -15.67 -10.85 10.94
N LEU A 802 -16.52 -10.21 11.72
CA LEU A 802 -16.24 -8.92 12.36
C LEU A 802 -15.83 -9.17 13.81
N VAL A 803 -14.56 -8.94 14.10
CA VAL A 803 -13.95 -9.26 15.39
C VAL A 803 -13.72 -7.99 16.20
N ASP A 804 -14.31 -7.93 17.40
CA ASP A 804 -14.13 -6.85 18.36
C ASP A 804 -13.18 -7.26 19.50
N GLY A 805 -12.07 -6.54 19.65
CA GLY A 805 -11.11 -6.75 20.73
C GLY A 805 -11.50 -6.08 22.07
N GLY A 806 -12.70 -5.53 22.19
CA GLY A 806 -13.26 -5.01 23.45
C GLY A 806 -12.56 -3.75 24.00
N SER A 807 -11.66 -3.14 23.22
CA SER A 807 -10.92 -1.95 23.60
C SER A 807 -11.73 -0.69 23.31
N ALA A 808 -11.61 0.32 24.17
CA ALA A 808 -12.32 1.58 24.02
C ALA A 808 -12.01 2.25 22.65
N PRO A 809 -12.97 2.96 22.06
CA PRO A 809 -12.77 3.75 20.84
C PRO A 809 -11.68 4.80 21.01
N PHE A 810 -11.69 5.46 22.18
CA PHE A 810 -10.85 6.59 22.51
C PHE A 810 -10.05 6.36 23.80
N SER A 811 -8.82 6.86 23.83
CA SER A 811 -7.95 6.94 25.02
C SER A 811 -7.47 8.37 25.16
N ASP A 812 -7.32 8.86 26.39
CA ASP A 812 -6.80 10.20 26.65
C ASP A 812 -5.37 10.40 26.11
N GLN A 813 -4.63 9.32 25.89
CA GLN A 813 -3.32 9.34 25.22
C GLN A 813 -3.40 9.73 23.73
N HIS A 814 -4.58 9.60 23.10
CA HIS A 814 -4.79 9.99 21.70
C HIS A 814 -5.10 11.47 21.54
N LEU A 815 -5.22 12.22 22.65
CA LEU A 815 -5.42 13.67 22.56
C LEU A 815 -4.20 14.32 21.92
N PRO A 816 -4.40 15.21 20.93
CA PRO A 816 -3.30 15.96 20.36
C PRO A 816 -2.64 16.80 21.44
N ARG A 817 -1.30 16.83 21.47
CA ARG A 817 -0.57 17.70 22.39
C ARG A 817 -0.75 19.15 21.96
N LEU A 818 -0.75 19.40 20.65
CA LEU A 818 -1.13 20.67 20.03
C LEU A 818 -2.63 20.68 19.72
N MET A 819 -3.44 21.12 20.68
CA MET A 819 -4.90 21.20 20.55
C MET A 819 -5.30 22.37 19.64
N PRO A 820 -6.01 22.11 18.53
CA PRO A 820 -6.47 23.17 17.65
C PRO A 820 -7.64 23.95 18.28
N PHE A 821 -7.71 25.25 17.99
CA PHE A 821 -8.86 26.10 18.30
C PHE A 821 -9.15 27.08 17.16
N SER A 822 -10.37 27.58 17.10
CA SER A 822 -10.74 28.66 16.18
C SER A 822 -10.56 30.00 16.88
N GLY A 823 -9.86 30.94 16.25
CA GLY A 823 -9.77 32.31 16.73
C GLY A 823 -11.14 32.99 16.71
N SER A 824 -11.34 33.94 17.61
CA SER A 824 -12.56 34.75 17.73
C SER A 824 -12.72 35.77 16.59
N GLY A 825 -11.69 35.95 15.76
CA GLY A 825 -11.59 37.00 14.75
C GLY A 825 -11.31 38.39 15.31
N ARG A 826 -11.12 38.53 16.63
CA ARG A 826 -10.76 39.81 17.27
C ARG A 826 -9.28 40.13 17.16
N HIS A 827 -8.42 39.13 17.37
CA HIS A 827 -6.96 39.31 17.43
C HIS A 827 -6.24 38.57 16.30
N PHE A 828 -6.76 37.42 15.86
CA PHE A 828 -6.35 36.77 14.61
C PHE A 828 -7.49 35.91 14.04
N ASP A 829 -7.49 35.77 12.71
CA ASP A 829 -8.45 34.94 11.98
C ASP A 829 -7.87 33.54 11.72
N GLY A 830 -8.72 32.52 11.83
CA GLY A 830 -8.38 31.15 11.45
C GLY A 830 -8.07 30.22 12.62
N LYS A 831 -7.26 29.19 12.36
CA LYS A 831 -6.97 28.10 13.31
C LYS A 831 -5.72 28.39 14.12
N GLY A 832 -5.81 28.37 15.44
CA GLY A 832 -4.69 28.42 16.38
C GLY A 832 -4.40 27.08 17.04
N TYR A 833 -3.28 26.98 17.76
CA TYR A 833 -2.86 25.78 18.47
C TYR A 833 -2.41 26.08 19.90
N LEU A 834 -2.85 25.27 20.85
CA LEU A 834 -2.43 25.32 22.25
C LEU A 834 -1.73 24.03 22.67
N TRP A 835 -0.60 24.14 23.36
CA TRP A 835 0.15 22.98 23.82
C TRP A 835 -0.28 22.50 25.21
N ARG A 836 -0.62 21.21 25.29
CA ARG A 836 -0.90 20.49 26.54
C ARG A 836 0.30 19.62 26.91
N SER A 837 1.13 20.11 27.81
CA SER A 837 2.30 19.40 28.33
C SER A 837 1.92 18.15 29.15
N ALA A 838 0.97 18.29 30.08
CA ALA A 838 0.54 17.20 30.97
C ALA A 838 -0.92 17.38 31.45
N SER A 839 -1.34 16.54 32.41
CA SER A 839 -2.69 16.56 32.99
C SER A 839 -2.91 17.67 34.02
N ASP A 840 -1.85 18.27 34.54
CA ASP A 840 -1.86 19.34 35.55
C ASP A 840 -2.28 20.71 34.98
N VAL A 841 -2.13 20.92 33.67
CA VAL A 841 -2.64 22.09 32.95
C VAL A 841 -4.04 21.88 32.35
N ALA A 842 -4.75 20.82 32.79
CA ALA A 842 -6.11 20.56 32.33
C ALA A 842 -7.08 21.66 32.83
N ASN A 843 -7.62 22.41 31.89
CA ASN A 843 -8.60 23.50 32.07
C ASN A 843 -9.88 23.25 31.24
N GLY A 844 -10.87 24.12 31.35
CA GLY A 844 -12.18 24.04 30.72
C GLY A 844 -12.10 23.97 29.21
N PHE A 845 -11.15 24.71 28.61
CA PHE A 845 -10.85 24.60 27.18
C PHE A 845 -10.37 23.18 26.83
N SER A 846 -9.35 22.66 27.54
CA SER A 846 -8.80 21.33 27.27
C SER A 846 -9.80 20.20 27.52
N LYS A 847 -10.69 20.34 28.51
CA LYS A 847 -11.79 19.39 28.80
C LYS A 847 -12.83 19.41 27.68
N THR A 848 -13.20 20.59 27.18
CA THR A 848 -14.14 20.74 26.06
C THR A 848 -13.56 20.18 24.77
N ALA A 849 -12.29 20.50 24.48
CA ALA A 849 -11.57 19.95 23.33
C ALA A 849 -11.45 18.42 23.41
N ALA A 850 -11.17 17.87 24.61
CA ALA A 850 -11.09 16.43 24.82
C ALA A 850 -12.45 15.74 24.67
N ALA A 851 -13.52 16.33 25.19
CA ALA A 851 -14.88 15.83 24.98
C ALA A 851 -15.23 15.81 23.49
N ARG A 852 -14.94 16.89 22.76
CA ARG A 852 -15.17 16.96 21.31
C ARG A 852 -14.36 15.92 20.54
N ALA A 853 -13.09 15.73 20.87
CA ALA A 853 -12.24 14.72 20.24
C ALA A 853 -12.75 13.30 20.50
N ARG A 854 -13.23 13.03 21.72
CA ARG A 854 -13.86 11.76 22.08
C ARG A 854 -15.15 11.53 21.30
N GLU A 855 -16.01 12.53 21.18
CA GLU A 855 -17.23 12.44 20.37
C GLU A 855 -16.93 12.13 18.89
N LEU A 856 -15.96 12.83 18.29
CA LEU A 856 -15.56 12.58 16.90
C LEU A 856 -14.99 11.16 16.72
N ALA A 857 -14.21 10.68 17.68
CA ALA A 857 -13.68 9.31 17.67
C ALA A 857 -14.78 8.25 17.83
N ASP A 858 -15.78 8.51 18.67
CA ASP A 858 -16.95 7.63 18.83
C ASP A 858 -17.81 7.61 17.56
N ASP A 859 -17.99 8.75 16.91
CA ASP A 859 -18.71 8.87 15.64
C ASP A 859 -18.00 8.09 14.51
N GLU A 860 -16.68 8.22 14.38
CA GLU A 860 -15.89 7.42 13.44
C GLU A 860 -15.88 5.92 13.79
N TYR A 861 -15.84 5.57 15.08
CA TYR A 861 -15.93 4.18 15.54
C TYR A 861 -17.24 3.51 15.10
N ARG A 862 -18.36 4.26 15.08
CA ARG A 862 -19.65 3.78 14.56
C ARG A 862 -19.67 3.68 13.03
N ARG A 863 -19.04 4.61 12.30
CA ARG A 863 -18.88 4.49 10.84
C ARG A 863 -18.02 3.27 10.47
N LEU A 864 -16.98 2.96 11.23
CA LEU A 864 -16.21 1.73 11.06
C LEU A 864 -17.07 0.48 11.28
N LEU A 865 -17.94 0.46 12.29
CA LEU A 865 -18.91 -0.62 12.48
C LEU A 865 -19.81 -0.77 11.23
N TYR A 866 -20.36 0.34 10.73
CA TYR A 866 -21.18 0.35 9.51
C TYR A 866 -20.42 -0.20 8.30
N VAL A 867 -19.19 0.24 8.07
CA VAL A 867 -18.34 -0.26 6.98
C VAL A 867 -18.09 -1.75 7.14
N GLY A 868 -17.73 -2.22 8.34
CA GLY A 868 -17.46 -3.62 8.64
C GLY A 868 -18.65 -4.55 8.39
N MET A 869 -19.84 -4.17 8.88
CA MET A 869 -21.06 -4.96 8.67
C MET A 869 -21.48 -5.02 7.19
N THR A 870 -21.31 -3.92 6.44
CA THR A 870 -21.67 -3.83 5.01
C THR A 870 -20.64 -4.43 4.05
N ARG A 871 -19.57 -5.07 4.56
CA ARG A 871 -18.66 -5.89 3.74
C ARG A 871 -19.22 -7.27 3.43
N ALA A 872 -20.12 -7.78 4.27
CA ALA A 872 -20.71 -9.11 4.13
C ALA A 872 -21.72 -9.13 2.99
N GLU A 873 -21.60 -10.11 2.10
CA GLU A 873 -22.63 -10.35 1.10
C GLU A 873 -23.75 -11.25 1.63
N ASP A 874 -23.40 -12.36 2.31
CA ASP A 874 -24.35 -13.42 2.67
C ASP A 874 -24.34 -13.72 4.18
N ARG A 875 -23.15 -13.88 4.78
CA ARG A 875 -22.98 -14.26 6.19
C ARG A 875 -22.11 -13.24 6.92
N LEU A 876 -22.63 -12.69 8.02
CA LEU A 876 -21.87 -11.83 8.93
C LEU A 876 -21.78 -12.49 10.30
N ILE A 877 -20.56 -12.75 10.77
CA ILE A 877 -20.30 -13.33 12.09
C ILE A 877 -19.68 -12.25 12.96
N VAL A 878 -20.40 -11.80 13.99
CA VAL A 878 -19.91 -10.81 14.95
C VAL A 878 -19.45 -11.54 16.20
N CYS A 879 -18.15 -11.45 16.49
CA CYS A 879 -17.54 -12.09 17.64
C CYS A 879 -16.54 -11.15 18.31
N GLY A 880 -16.14 -11.47 19.54
CA GLY A 880 -15.20 -10.62 20.25
C GLY A 880 -14.61 -11.25 21.49
N TYR A 881 -13.68 -10.53 22.10
CA TYR A 881 -13.03 -10.94 23.32
C TYR A 881 -12.73 -9.73 24.20
N HIS A 882 -12.57 -9.94 25.50
CA HIS A 882 -12.30 -8.89 26.48
C HIS A 882 -11.35 -9.37 27.58
N GLY A 883 -10.77 -8.42 28.32
CA GLY A 883 -9.89 -8.70 29.45
C GLY A 883 -10.67 -9.17 30.70
N LYS A 884 -10.10 -8.96 31.89
CA LYS A 884 -10.77 -9.31 33.16
C LYS A 884 -12.04 -8.48 33.45
N ARG A 885 -12.17 -7.30 32.85
CA ARG A 885 -13.34 -6.42 33.01
C ARG A 885 -14.34 -6.69 31.89
N ALA A 886 -15.62 -6.72 32.23
CA ALA A 886 -16.70 -6.84 31.27
C ALA A 886 -16.60 -5.78 30.16
N PRO A 887 -17.01 -6.09 28.93
CA PRO A 887 -16.93 -5.17 27.81
C PRO A 887 -17.82 -3.93 28.04
N ASN A 888 -17.35 -2.77 27.61
CA ASN A 888 -18.14 -1.54 27.66
C ASN A 888 -19.34 -1.64 26.71
N ALA A 889 -20.50 -1.11 27.11
CA ALA A 889 -21.72 -1.06 26.31
C ALA A 889 -21.56 -0.38 24.94
N GLY A 890 -20.56 0.49 24.78
CA GLY A 890 -20.23 1.17 23.53
C GLY A 890 -19.33 0.39 22.55
N THR A 891 -18.97 -0.87 22.85
CA THR A 891 -18.16 -1.71 21.96
C THR A 891 -18.99 -2.24 20.77
N TRP A 892 -18.37 -2.52 19.62
CA TRP A 892 -19.04 -3.07 18.43
C TRP A 892 -19.86 -4.31 18.77
N HIS A 893 -19.26 -5.23 19.52
CA HIS A 893 -19.93 -6.46 19.95
C HIS A 893 -21.16 -6.16 20.81
N SER A 894 -21.05 -5.25 21.79
CA SER A 894 -22.16 -4.88 22.67
C SER A 894 -23.28 -4.16 21.93
N ILE A 895 -22.93 -3.26 20.99
CA ILE A 895 -23.89 -2.55 20.14
C ILE A 895 -24.72 -3.53 19.31
N VAL A 896 -24.06 -4.47 18.63
CA VAL A 896 -24.74 -5.47 17.79
C VAL A 896 -25.54 -6.45 18.65
N SER A 897 -24.96 -6.95 19.74
CA SER A 897 -25.62 -7.89 20.67
C SER A 897 -26.93 -7.32 21.21
N ARG A 898 -26.92 -6.05 21.64
CA ARG A 898 -28.10 -5.36 22.16
C ARG A 898 -29.23 -5.23 21.14
N ALA A 899 -28.90 -5.05 19.87
CA ALA A 899 -29.89 -4.87 18.79
C ALA A 899 -30.45 -6.20 18.27
N LEU A 900 -29.62 -7.24 18.19
CA LEU A 900 -29.96 -8.49 17.51
C LEU A 900 -30.37 -9.63 18.45
N ILE A 901 -29.76 -9.80 19.62
CA ILE A 901 -30.04 -10.97 20.48
C ILE A 901 -31.51 -11.02 20.93
N GLY A 902 -32.10 -9.87 21.27
CA GLY A 902 -33.50 -9.77 21.69
C GLY A 902 -34.51 -9.59 20.55
N ALA A 903 -34.07 -9.70 19.29
CA ALA A 903 -34.95 -9.52 18.14
C ALA A 903 -35.87 -10.74 17.95
N PRO A 904 -37.16 -10.57 17.56
CA PRO A 904 -38.05 -11.70 17.30
C PRO A 904 -37.59 -12.57 16.12
N GLU A 905 -36.78 -12.00 15.22
CA GLU A 905 -36.18 -12.68 14.07
C GLU A 905 -34.87 -13.42 14.42
N SER A 906 -34.47 -13.47 15.70
CA SER A 906 -33.26 -14.15 16.16
C SER A 906 -33.56 -15.50 16.78
N GLU A 907 -32.83 -16.53 16.33
CA GLU A 907 -32.87 -17.88 16.89
C GLU A 907 -31.57 -18.23 17.63
N GLN A 908 -31.69 -18.98 18.72
CA GLN A 908 -30.54 -19.50 19.46
C GLN A 908 -30.08 -20.83 18.85
N ARG A 909 -28.78 -20.97 18.61
CA ARG A 909 -28.16 -22.18 18.06
C ARG A 909 -26.87 -22.55 18.81
N PRO A 910 -26.43 -23.81 18.75
CA PRO A 910 -25.12 -24.20 19.28
C PRO A 910 -23.99 -23.70 18.38
N HIS A 911 -22.92 -23.17 18.99
CA HIS A 911 -21.72 -22.70 18.31
C HIS A 911 -21.09 -23.84 17.50
N PRO A 912 -20.68 -23.62 16.22
CA PRO A 912 -20.15 -24.69 15.35
C PRO A 912 -18.96 -25.47 15.91
N ALA A 913 -18.02 -24.79 16.59
CA ALA A 913 -16.87 -25.40 17.25
C ALA A 913 -17.08 -25.77 18.74
N GLY A 914 -17.63 -24.87 19.57
CA GLY A 914 -17.66 -25.01 21.03
C GLY A 914 -19.00 -25.42 21.64
N GLY A 915 -20.10 -25.50 20.88
CA GLY A 915 -21.43 -25.85 21.39
C GLY A 915 -22.14 -24.79 22.26
N GLU A 916 -21.45 -23.71 22.65
CA GLU A 916 -22.01 -22.57 23.37
C GLU A 916 -23.16 -21.88 22.60
N PRO A 917 -24.12 -21.23 23.27
CA PRO A 917 -25.23 -20.59 22.57
C PRO A 917 -24.78 -19.36 21.77
N VAL A 918 -25.07 -19.38 20.47
CA VAL A 918 -24.94 -18.24 19.55
C VAL A 918 -26.32 -17.80 19.08
N TYR A 919 -26.44 -16.53 18.68
CA TYR A 919 -27.72 -15.96 18.22
C TYR A 919 -27.64 -15.63 16.74
N ARG A 920 -28.54 -16.20 15.94
CA ARG A 920 -28.62 -15.98 14.51
C ARG A 920 -29.85 -15.17 14.15
N PHE A 921 -29.64 -13.99 13.60
CA PHE A 921 -30.66 -13.12 13.05
C PHE A 921 -30.83 -13.40 11.55
N HIS A 922 -32.07 -13.65 11.13
CA HIS A 922 -32.46 -13.75 9.71
C HIS A 922 -33.95 -13.44 9.55
N ILE A 923 -34.32 -12.82 8.43
CA ILE A 923 -35.71 -12.49 8.06
C ILE A 923 -36.20 -13.42 6.94
N THR A 924 -35.30 -13.86 6.07
CA THR A 924 -35.63 -14.80 5.00
C THR A 924 -35.72 -16.23 5.54
N GLY A 925 -36.60 -17.05 4.95
CA GLY A 925 -36.66 -18.47 5.27
C GLY A 925 -35.41 -19.17 4.72
N LEU A 926 -34.54 -19.66 5.60
CA LEU A 926 -33.41 -20.47 5.18
C LEU A 926 -33.95 -21.78 4.56
N PRO A 927 -33.63 -22.09 3.28
CA PRO A 927 -34.04 -23.37 2.72
C PRO A 927 -33.49 -24.48 3.62
N PRO A 928 -34.25 -25.58 3.86
CA PRO A 928 -33.65 -26.74 4.50
C PRO A 928 -32.43 -27.09 3.68
N VAL A 929 -31.26 -27.14 4.32
CA VAL A 929 -30.05 -27.63 3.69
C VAL A 929 -30.37 -29.07 3.34
N ALA A 930 -30.86 -29.29 2.11
CA ALA A 930 -30.88 -30.61 1.55
C ALA A 930 -29.41 -31.03 1.62
N PRO A 931 -29.06 -32.12 2.33
CA PRO A 931 -27.79 -32.74 2.08
C PRO A 931 -27.81 -32.96 0.57
N GLY A 932 -27.06 -32.13 -0.18
CA GLY A 932 -26.94 -32.30 -1.61
C GLY A 932 -26.63 -33.77 -1.77
N PRO A 933 -27.32 -34.49 -2.68
CA PRO A 933 -27.16 -35.93 -2.82
C PRO A 933 -25.69 -36.16 -2.75
N GLY A 934 -25.25 -36.90 -1.72
CA GLY A 934 -23.85 -37.15 -1.50
C GLY A 934 -23.38 -37.75 -2.79
N GLU A 935 -22.78 -36.92 -3.66
CA GLU A 935 -21.84 -37.38 -4.62
C GLU A 935 -20.87 -38.07 -3.69
N GLN A 936 -20.99 -39.40 -3.69
CA GLN A 936 -20.02 -40.32 -3.15
C GLN A 936 -18.73 -39.58 -3.35
N ALA A 937 -18.11 -39.15 -2.24
CA ALA A 937 -16.74 -38.65 -2.27
C ALA A 937 -16.10 -39.58 -3.27
N ARG A 938 -15.67 -39.06 -4.45
CA ARG A 938 -14.98 -39.90 -5.43
C ARG A 938 -14.02 -40.62 -4.52
N GLN A 939 -14.26 -41.93 -4.31
CA GLN A 939 -13.36 -42.74 -3.52
C GLN A 939 -12.07 -42.37 -4.20
N ALA A 940 -11.17 -41.67 -3.50
CA ALA A 940 -9.89 -41.32 -4.07
C ALA A 940 -9.42 -42.68 -4.53
N ASP A 941 -9.48 -42.91 -5.86
CA ASP A 941 -9.47 -44.26 -6.41
C ASP A 941 -8.34 -44.91 -5.67
N ALA A 942 -8.65 -45.91 -4.83
CA ALA A 942 -7.66 -46.41 -3.88
C ALA A 942 -6.50 -46.77 -4.76
N PHE A 943 -5.45 -45.92 -4.75
CA PHE A 943 -4.48 -45.94 -5.83
C PHE A 943 -3.98 -47.37 -5.76
N GLY A 944 -4.19 -48.14 -6.84
CA GLY A 944 -3.63 -49.48 -6.93
C GLY A 944 -2.16 -49.35 -6.50
N PRO A 945 -1.61 -50.34 -5.77
CA PRO A 945 -0.31 -50.21 -5.12
C PRO A 945 0.64 -49.45 -6.03
N LEU A 946 1.09 -48.28 -5.56
CA LEU A 946 1.83 -47.33 -6.38
C LEU A 946 2.87 -48.12 -7.17
N PRO A 947 2.91 -48.01 -8.51
CA PRO A 947 3.79 -48.83 -9.31
C PRO A 947 5.22 -48.72 -8.76
N ALA A 948 5.92 -49.85 -8.63
CA ALA A 948 7.23 -49.92 -7.96
C ALA A 948 8.27 -48.93 -8.53
N THR A 949 8.02 -48.41 -9.74
CA THR A 949 8.77 -47.33 -10.39
C THR A 949 8.73 -45.99 -9.64
N LEU A 950 7.69 -45.70 -8.84
CA LEU A 950 7.59 -44.47 -8.03
C LEU A 950 8.52 -44.47 -6.82
N PHE A 951 8.95 -45.65 -6.37
CA PHE A 951 9.92 -45.82 -5.30
C PHE A 951 11.36 -45.97 -5.83
N ARG A 952 11.54 -45.93 -7.16
CA ARG A 952 12.87 -45.79 -7.76
C ARG A 952 13.23 -44.31 -7.77
N PRO A 953 14.49 -43.95 -7.46
CA PRO A 953 14.95 -42.59 -7.65
C PRO A 953 14.64 -42.15 -9.08
N LEU A 954 14.02 -40.97 -9.22
CA LEU A 954 13.85 -40.33 -10.52
C LEU A 954 15.22 -40.27 -11.20
N PRO A 955 15.30 -40.50 -12.51
CA PRO A 955 16.53 -40.23 -13.24
C PRO A 955 16.97 -38.80 -12.92
N PRO A 956 18.27 -38.53 -12.77
CA PRO A 956 18.75 -37.17 -12.54
C PRO A 956 18.13 -36.25 -13.58
N PHE A 957 17.65 -35.08 -13.12
CA PHE A 957 17.05 -34.05 -13.96
C PHE A 957 18.04 -33.77 -15.10
N GLU A 958 17.68 -34.11 -16.34
CA GLU A 958 18.50 -33.72 -17.48
C GLU A 958 18.37 -32.21 -17.62
N ASP A 959 19.47 -31.49 -17.37
CA ASP A 959 19.60 -30.08 -17.73
C ASP A 959 19.05 -29.89 -19.14
N LEU A 960 18.01 -29.06 -19.29
CA LEU A 960 17.52 -28.67 -20.60
C LEU A 960 18.73 -28.11 -21.37
N PRO A 961 19.24 -28.81 -22.40
CA PRO A 961 20.49 -28.41 -23.01
C PRO A 961 20.25 -27.07 -23.72
N ARG A 962 21.14 -26.09 -23.46
CA ARG A 962 21.13 -24.81 -24.20
C ARG A 962 21.06 -25.13 -25.71
N PRO A 963 20.14 -24.52 -26.46
CA PRO A 963 19.98 -24.80 -27.88
C PRO A 963 21.31 -24.57 -28.59
N LEU A 964 21.74 -25.56 -29.37
CA LEU A 964 22.97 -25.50 -30.13
C LEU A 964 22.76 -24.56 -31.31
N SER A 965 23.48 -23.44 -31.32
CA SER A 965 23.55 -22.60 -32.51
C SER A 965 24.42 -23.31 -33.56
N PRO A 966 23.97 -23.44 -34.82
CA PRO A 966 24.70 -24.07 -35.92
C PRO A 966 26.09 -23.47 -36.15
N SER A 967 26.27 -22.16 -35.93
CA SER A 967 27.55 -21.46 -35.98
C SER A 967 28.47 -21.79 -34.78
N GLY A 968 27.92 -22.29 -33.68
CA GLY A 968 28.65 -22.72 -32.49
C GLY A 968 29.06 -24.19 -32.48
N ALA A 969 28.46 -25.03 -33.34
CA ALA A 969 28.60 -26.48 -33.34
C ALA A 969 30.01 -27.00 -33.69
N SER A 970 30.83 -26.20 -34.38
CA SER A 970 32.22 -26.56 -34.70
C SER A 970 33.12 -26.73 -33.47
N ALA A 971 32.80 -26.05 -32.36
CA ALA A 971 33.56 -26.15 -31.11
C ALA A 971 33.42 -27.51 -30.39
N LEU A 972 32.54 -28.39 -30.86
CA LEU A 972 32.33 -29.74 -30.30
C LEU A 972 33.10 -30.84 -31.04
N ILE A 973 33.73 -30.52 -32.19
CA ILE A 973 34.35 -31.52 -33.08
C ILE A 973 35.88 -31.58 -32.92
N GLU A 974 36.58 -30.50 -32.54
CA GLU A 974 38.04 -30.47 -32.46
C GLU A 974 38.57 -29.96 -31.10
N GLU A 975 39.07 -30.88 -30.27
CA GLU A 975 39.99 -30.56 -29.16
C GLU A 975 41.40 -30.41 -29.73
N GLY A 976 41.76 -29.20 -30.18
CA GLY A 976 43.16 -28.85 -30.42
C GLY A 976 43.45 -28.11 -31.72
N LYS A 977 43.86 -26.84 -31.57
CA LYS A 977 44.56 -25.98 -32.54
C LYS A 977 43.79 -25.62 -33.82
N GLU A 978 42.91 -24.62 -33.72
CA GLU A 978 42.81 -23.55 -34.72
C GLU A 978 42.29 -22.27 -34.06
N ALA A 979 42.73 -21.11 -34.57
CA ALA A 979 42.42 -19.82 -33.97
C ALA A 979 40.90 -19.56 -33.99
N VAL A 980 40.35 -19.32 -32.80
CA VAL A 980 38.96 -18.91 -32.60
C VAL A 980 38.70 -17.67 -33.44
N VAL A 981 37.91 -17.80 -34.51
CA VAL A 981 37.26 -16.65 -35.12
C VAL A 981 36.29 -16.12 -34.08
N ASP A 982 36.56 -14.91 -33.61
CA ASP A 982 35.83 -14.20 -32.55
C ASP A 982 34.32 -14.46 -32.61
N LYS A 983 33.79 -15.11 -31.57
CA LYS A 983 32.35 -15.28 -31.37
C LYS A 983 31.82 -14.10 -30.57
N ALA A 984 31.95 -12.89 -31.10
CA ALA A 984 31.27 -11.72 -30.55
C ALA A 984 29.87 -11.62 -31.17
N SER A 985 28.83 -11.83 -30.35
CA SER A 985 27.44 -11.55 -30.69
C SER A 985 27.13 -10.11 -30.25
N PRO A 986 26.88 -9.15 -31.17
CA PRO A 986 26.71 -7.74 -30.81
C PRO A 986 25.37 -7.41 -30.14
N VAL A 987 24.62 -8.43 -29.69
CA VAL A 987 23.33 -8.28 -29.00
C VAL A 987 23.46 -8.57 -27.50
N LEU A 988 24.58 -9.15 -27.04
CA LEU A 988 24.76 -9.52 -25.62
C LEU A 988 25.91 -8.79 -24.91
N ASP A 989 26.81 -8.11 -25.64
CA ASP A 989 27.77 -7.16 -25.09
C ASP A 989 27.51 -5.79 -25.72
N ALA A 990 26.97 -4.86 -24.94
CA ALA A 990 26.58 -3.52 -25.40
C ALA A 990 27.74 -2.51 -25.49
N ASP A 991 28.98 -2.93 -25.19
CA ASP A 991 30.09 -2.01 -24.91
C ASP A 991 31.19 -1.95 -26.00
N ALA A 992 31.01 -2.54 -27.20
CA ALA A 992 31.97 -2.39 -28.29
C ALA A 992 31.30 -2.13 -29.66
N GLU A 993 31.68 -1.04 -30.33
CA GLU A 993 31.21 -0.73 -31.69
C GLU A 993 31.66 -1.84 -32.68
N PRO A 994 30.75 -2.38 -33.50
CA PRO A 994 31.09 -3.43 -34.46
C PRO A 994 32.07 -2.92 -35.52
N GLY A 995 33.19 -3.64 -35.71
CA GLY A 995 34.20 -3.27 -36.70
C GLY A 995 33.65 -3.14 -38.14
N PHE A 996 34.30 -2.30 -38.96
CA PHE A 996 33.87 -1.94 -40.32
C PHE A 996 33.50 -3.14 -41.23
N ALA A 997 34.19 -4.27 -41.11
CA ALA A 997 33.89 -5.48 -41.89
C ALA A 997 32.54 -6.11 -41.54
N VAL A 998 32.12 -6.03 -40.27
CA VAL A 998 30.84 -6.55 -39.76
C VAL A 998 29.70 -5.64 -40.22
N LEU A 999 29.85 -4.33 -40.04
CA LEU A 999 28.88 -3.32 -40.51
C LEU A 999 28.62 -3.45 -42.02
N ARG A 1000 29.69 -3.63 -42.80
CA ARG A 1000 29.59 -3.87 -44.23
C ARG A 1000 28.86 -5.16 -44.58
N GLY A 1001 29.17 -6.26 -43.90
CA GLY A 1001 28.52 -7.55 -44.13
C GLY A 1001 27.02 -7.51 -43.84
N LEU A 1002 26.62 -6.87 -42.74
CA LEU A 1002 25.21 -6.69 -42.37
C LEU A 1002 24.44 -5.89 -43.44
N ALA A 1003 25.04 -4.83 -43.96
CA ALA A 1003 24.43 -4.03 -45.02
C ALA A 1003 24.28 -4.80 -46.34
N LEU A 1004 25.30 -5.59 -46.73
CA LEU A 1004 25.26 -6.45 -47.93
C LEU A 1004 24.17 -7.53 -47.81
N HIS A 1005 24.07 -8.21 -46.66
CA HIS A 1005 23.00 -9.19 -46.40
C HIS A 1005 21.62 -8.55 -46.48
N ARG A 1006 21.45 -7.35 -45.88
CA ARG A 1006 20.17 -6.64 -45.89
C ARG A 1006 19.75 -6.20 -47.29
N LEU A 1007 20.69 -5.74 -48.11
CA LEU A 1007 20.44 -5.41 -49.51
C LEU A 1007 20.02 -6.65 -50.31
N LEU A 1008 20.74 -7.77 -50.17
CA LEU A 1008 20.36 -9.02 -50.83
C LEU A 1008 19.01 -9.53 -50.34
N GLN A 1009 18.63 -9.31 -49.08
CA GLN A 1009 17.31 -9.65 -48.55
C GLN A 1009 16.20 -8.81 -49.21
N MET A 1010 16.36 -7.49 -49.29
CA MET A 1010 15.30 -6.55 -49.65
C MET A 1010 15.14 -6.33 -51.16
N LEU A 1011 16.24 -6.17 -51.90
CA LEU A 1011 16.21 -5.78 -53.31
C LEU A 1011 15.45 -6.75 -54.25
N PRO A 1012 15.41 -8.08 -54.02
CA PRO A 1012 14.62 -8.97 -54.86
C PRO A 1012 13.13 -8.65 -54.90
N GLY A 1013 12.58 -8.06 -53.82
CA GLY A 1013 11.19 -7.62 -53.73
C GLY A 1013 10.90 -6.25 -54.37
N ILE A 1014 11.92 -5.56 -54.89
CA ILE A 1014 11.82 -4.26 -55.56
C ILE A 1014 11.90 -4.45 -57.08
N ALA A 1015 11.18 -3.61 -57.84
CA ALA A 1015 11.20 -3.63 -59.30
C ALA A 1015 12.62 -3.39 -59.85
N VAL A 1016 13.00 -4.08 -60.94
CA VAL A 1016 14.39 -4.17 -61.42
C VAL A 1016 15.01 -2.81 -61.73
N ASP A 1017 14.21 -1.90 -62.29
CA ASP A 1017 14.52 -0.51 -62.60
C ASP A 1017 14.75 0.37 -61.36
N GLU A 1018 14.15 0.02 -60.22
CA GLU A 1018 14.26 0.78 -58.96
C GLU A 1018 15.34 0.25 -58.00
N ARG A 1019 15.85 -0.97 -58.23
CA ARG A 1019 16.81 -1.65 -57.33
C ARG A 1019 18.08 -0.84 -57.09
N LYS A 1020 18.66 -0.25 -58.14
CA LYS A 1020 19.89 0.54 -58.03
C LYS A 1020 19.68 1.78 -57.14
N SER A 1021 18.63 2.55 -57.41
CA SER A 1021 18.27 3.74 -56.63
C SER A 1021 17.88 3.41 -55.19
N ALA A 1022 17.24 2.27 -54.95
CA ALA A 1022 16.93 1.80 -53.59
C ALA A 1022 18.19 1.39 -52.81
N ALA A 1023 19.13 0.69 -53.45
CA ALA A 1023 20.40 0.30 -52.86
C ALA A 1023 21.28 1.51 -52.50
N GLU A 1024 21.36 2.50 -53.40
CA GLU A 1024 22.08 3.76 -53.17
C GLU A 1024 21.51 4.54 -51.98
N ARG A 1025 20.18 4.66 -51.88
CA ARG A 1025 19.51 5.31 -50.72
C ARG A 1025 19.75 4.58 -49.39
N TYR A 1026 19.85 3.25 -49.43
CA TYR A 1026 20.12 2.47 -48.22
C TYR A 1026 21.58 2.61 -47.77
N LEU A 1027 22.53 2.55 -48.71
CA LEU A 1027 23.96 2.71 -48.43
C LEU A 1027 24.34 4.15 -48.05
N SER A 1028 23.62 5.17 -48.53
CA SER A 1028 23.87 6.56 -48.13
C SER A 1028 23.51 6.83 -46.66
N ARG A 1029 22.56 6.08 -46.09
CA ARG A 1029 22.18 6.15 -44.67
C ARG A 1029 23.02 5.21 -43.80
N THR A 1030 23.09 3.94 -44.19
CA THR A 1030 23.74 2.89 -43.37
C THR A 1030 25.27 2.91 -43.48
N GLY A 1031 25.80 3.42 -44.58
CA GLY A 1031 27.24 3.56 -44.83
C GLY A 1031 27.68 5.02 -44.94
N ALA A 1032 27.01 5.95 -44.26
CA ALA A 1032 27.31 7.39 -44.34
C ALA A 1032 28.80 7.70 -44.05
N GLU A 1033 29.39 6.95 -43.13
CA GLU A 1033 30.78 7.10 -42.67
C GLU A 1033 31.79 6.26 -43.50
N TRP A 1034 31.33 5.51 -44.50
CA TRP A 1034 32.21 4.67 -45.32
C TRP A 1034 32.89 5.50 -46.41
N PRO A 1035 34.15 5.19 -46.78
CA PRO A 1035 34.79 5.77 -47.95
C PRO A 1035 33.92 5.56 -49.20
N ALA A 1036 33.71 6.61 -49.99
CA ALA A 1036 32.90 6.55 -51.22
C ALA A 1036 33.26 5.37 -52.15
N PRO A 1037 34.56 5.05 -52.40
CA PRO A 1037 34.93 3.90 -53.22
C PRO A 1037 34.46 2.55 -52.68
N GLU A 1038 34.33 2.42 -51.35
CA GLU A 1038 33.89 1.17 -50.71
C GLU A 1038 32.37 1.00 -50.78
N ARG A 1039 31.60 2.10 -50.74
CA ARG A 1039 30.15 2.08 -51.01
C ARG A 1039 29.87 1.69 -52.46
N ASP A 1040 30.63 2.25 -53.40
CA ASP A 1040 30.46 1.96 -54.83
C ASP A 1040 30.80 0.50 -55.14
N LYS A 1041 31.88 -0.05 -54.53
CA LYS A 1041 32.20 -1.48 -54.63
C LYS A 1041 31.13 -2.38 -54.03
N ALA A 1042 30.58 -2.03 -52.87
CA ALA A 1042 29.50 -2.80 -52.24
C ALA A 1042 28.24 -2.80 -53.11
N LEU A 1043 27.85 -1.64 -53.64
CA LEU A 1043 26.73 -1.51 -54.58
C LEU A 1043 26.96 -2.34 -55.85
N ALA A 1044 28.14 -2.20 -56.47
CA ALA A 1044 28.49 -2.94 -57.68
C ALA A 1044 28.44 -4.46 -57.45
N SER A 1045 28.92 -4.95 -56.30
CA SER A 1045 28.87 -6.37 -55.97
C SER A 1045 27.44 -6.89 -55.84
N VAL A 1046 26.56 -6.18 -55.10
CA VAL A 1046 25.15 -6.59 -54.93
C VAL A 1046 24.42 -6.62 -56.27
N ILE A 1047 24.61 -5.60 -57.10
CA ILE A 1047 23.98 -5.54 -58.42
C ILE A 1047 24.51 -6.65 -59.33
N ALA A 1048 25.83 -6.93 -59.30
CA ALA A 1048 26.42 -8.04 -60.05
C ALA A 1048 25.84 -9.40 -59.63
N ILE A 1049 25.65 -9.64 -58.33
CA ILE A 1049 25.04 -10.87 -57.80
C ILE A 1049 23.59 -11.02 -58.28
N LEU A 1050 22.80 -9.94 -58.20
CA LEU A 1050 21.39 -9.96 -58.62
C LEU A 1050 21.22 -10.06 -60.14
N ALA A 1051 22.22 -9.63 -60.91
CA ALA A 1051 22.23 -9.69 -62.36
C ALA A 1051 22.82 -11.00 -62.93
N ASP A 1052 23.49 -11.83 -62.11
CA ASP A 1052 24.08 -13.10 -62.57
C ASP A 1052 22.97 -14.10 -62.95
N PRO A 1053 22.89 -14.53 -64.23
CA PRO A 1053 21.86 -15.47 -64.68
C PRO A 1053 21.90 -16.81 -63.97
N ARG A 1054 23.07 -17.24 -63.47
CA ARG A 1054 23.22 -18.50 -62.71
C ARG A 1054 22.57 -18.43 -61.34
N LEU A 1055 22.41 -17.24 -60.79
CA LEU A 1055 21.82 -17.01 -59.46
C LEU A 1055 20.35 -16.58 -59.54
N ALA A 1056 19.81 -16.32 -60.75
CA ALA A 1056 18.45 -15.81 -60.94
C ALA A 1056 17.38 -16.64 -60.23
N GLN A 1057 17.55 -17.96 -60.17
CA GLN A 1057 16.62 -18.87 -59.49
C GLN A 1057 16.60 -18.70 -57.95
N LEU A 1058 17.72 -18.27 -57.34
CA LEU A 1058 17.85 -18.03 -55.90
C LEU A 1058 17.15 -16.73 -55.45
N PHE A 1059 16.92 -15.81 -56.38
CA PHE A 1059 16.29 -14.51 -56.14
C PHE A 1059 14.90 -14.42 -56.79
N ALA A 1060 14.32 -15.55 -57.21
CA ALA A 1060 12.97 -15.62 -57.76
C ALA A 1060 11.93 -15.26 -56.69
N PRO A 1061 10.72 -14.77 -57.08
CA PRO A 1061 9.67 -14.40 -56.13
C PRO A 1061 9.22 -15.53 -55.19
N SER A 1062 9.41 -16.79 -55.60
CA SER A 1062 9.11 -17.98 -54.79
C SER A 1062 10.16 -18.31 -53.73
N SER A 1063 11.31 -17.63 -53.73
CA SER A 1063 12.36 -17.80 -52.74
C SER A 1063 12.13 -16.93 -51.51
N ARG A 1064 12.47 -17.46 -50.34
CA ARG A 1064 12.32 -16.80 -49.05
C ARG A 1064 13.68 -16.38 -48.52
N ALA A 1065 13.78 -15.15 -48.03
CA ALA A 1065 14.94 -14.69 -47.29
C ALA A 1065 14.74 -14.94 -45.79
N GLU A 1066 15.83 -15.10 -45.03
CA GLU A 1066 15.82 -15.08 -43.57
C GLU A 1066 14.87 -16.12 -42.92
N VAL A 1067 14.93 -17.37 -43.37
CA VAL A 1067 14.07 -18.44 -42.86
C VAL A 1067 14.60 -18.96 -41.52
N ALA A 1068 13.87 -18.71 -40.44
CA ALA A 1068 14.15 -19.31 -39.14
C ALA A 1068 13.77 -20.79 -39.13
N ILE A 1069 14.67 -21.65 -38.67
CA ILE A 1069 14.47 -23.09 -38.53
C ILE A 1069 14.80 -23.54 -37.12
N MET A 1070 13.99 -24.45 -36.59
CA MET A 1070 14.20 -25.07 -35.30
C MET A 1070 13.81 -26.55 -35.37
N GLY A 1071 14.59 -27.41 -34.73
CA GLY A 1071 14.27 -28.82 -34.61
C GLY A 1071 15.25 -29.54 -33.70
N SER A 1072 15.01 -30.82 -33.49
CA SER A 1072 15.87 -31.67 -32.67
C SER A 1072 16.67 -32.63 -33.55
N LEU A 1073 17.94 -32.87 -33.18
CA LEU A 1073 18.79 -33.86 -33.81
C LEU A 1073 19.51 -34.67 -32.72
N GLU A 1074 19.67 -35.97 -32.95
CA GLU A 1074 20.45 -36.82 -32.05
C GLU A 1074 21.95 -36.64 -32.35
N VAL A 1075 22.70 -36.18 -31.35
CA VAL A 1075 24.14 -35.94 -31.44
C VAL A 1075 24.81 -36.73 -30.32
N ARG A 1076 25.63 -37.73 -30.67
CA ARG A 1076 26.34 -38.62 -29.71
C ARG A 1076 25.40 -39.26 -28.67
N GLY A 1077 24.25 -39.77 -29.10
CA GLY A 1077 23.27 -40.44 -28.23
C GLY A 1077 22.42 -39.51 -27.35
N LYS A 1078 22.47 -38.20 -27.56
CA LYS A 1078 21.62 -37.21 -26.87
C LYS A 1078 20.82 -36.39 -27.86
N VAL A 1079 19.52 -36.20 -27.60
CA VAL A 1079 18.66 -35.31 -28.38
C VAL A 1079 19.04 -33.87 -28.06
N ARG A 1080 19.46 -33.11 -29.07
CA ARG A 1080 19.81 -31.70 -28.93
C ARG A 1080 18.89 -30.83 -29.78
N SER A 1081 18.38 -29.76 -29.18
CA SER A 1081 17.63 -28.72 -29.90
C SER A 1081 18.59 -27.83 -30.67
N ILE A 1082 18.34 -27.67 -31.97
CA ILE A 1082 19.10 -26.83 -32.89
C ILE A 1082 18.18 -25.71 -33.37
N SER A 1083 18.66 -24.47 -33.31
CA SER A 1083 17.95 -23.31 -33.84
C SER A 1083 18.90 -22.48 -34.69
N GLY A 1084 18.47 -22.11 -35.90
CA GLY A 1084 19.27 -21.30 -36.81
C GLY A 1084 18.44 -20.54 -37.83
N LYS A 1085 19.12 -19.73 -38.61
CA LYS A 1085 18.52 -18.85 -39.62
C LYS A 1085 19.23 -19.06 -40.95
N ILE A 1086 18.46 -19.35 -42.00
CA ILE A 1086 18.95 -19.53 -43.36
C ILE A 1086 18.81 -18.20 -44.10
N ASP A 1087 19.88 -17.69 -44.69
CA ASP A 1087 19.86 -16.40 -45.42
C ASP A 1087 18.93 -16.44 -46.63
N ARG A 1088 18.97 -17.53 -47.42
CA ARG A 1088 18.05 -17.75 -48.55
C ARG A 1088 17.65 -19.22 -48.69
N LEU A 1089 16.35 -19.45 -48.88
CA LEU A 1089 15.77 -20.75 -49.20
C LEU A 1089 14.98 -20.65 -50.51
N ALA A 1090 15.38 -21.38 -51.53
CA ALA A 1090 14.65 -21.50 -52.79
C ALA A 1090 14.03 -22.90 -52.92
N VAL A 1091 12.72 -22.96 -53.10
CA VAL A 1091 11.98 -24.23 -53.20
C VAL A 1091 11.43 -24.37 -54.61
N THR A 1092 11.85 -25.41 -55.32
CA THR A 1092 11.36 -25.78 -56.66
C THR A 1092 10.53 -27.07 -56.57
N ALA A 1093 9.95 -27.52 -57.70
CA ALA A 1093 9.18 -28.76 -57.73
C ALA A 1093 10.04 -29.98 -57.33
N ASP A 1094 11.31 -30.01 -57.77
CA ASP A 1094 12.19 -31.17 -57.66
C ASP A 1094 13.30 -31.01 -56.59
N ALA A 1095 13.58 -29.79 -56.13
CA ALA A 1095 14.70 -29.52 -55.20
C ALA A 1095 14.43 -28.37 -54.20
N VAL A 1096 15.20 -28.37 -53.12
CA VAL A 1096 15.27 -27.28 -52.12
C VAL A 1096 16.72 -26.80 -52.04
N SER A 1097 16.97 -25.53 -52.33
CA SER A 1097 18.31 -24.94 -52.30
C SER A 1097 18.46 -24.01 -51.09
N ILE A 1098 19.43 -24.33 -50.24
CA ILE A 1098 19.83 -23.56 -49.06
C ILE A 1098 21.05 -22.73 -49.45
N VAL A 1099 21.00 -21.41 -49.28
CA VAL A 1099 22.15 -20.53 -49.53
C VAL A 1099 22.41 -19.66 -48.32
N ASP A 1100 23.67 -19.64 -47.90
CA ASP A 1100 24.19 -18.82 -46.82
C ASP A 1100 25.23 -17.84 -47.38
N TYR A 1101 25.14 -16.58 -46.97
CA TYR A 1101 25.96 -15.49 -47.52
C TYR A 1101 27.18 -15.28 -46.64
N LYS A 1102 28.36 -15.11 -47.27
CA LYS A 1102 29.62 -14.90 -46.56
C LYS A 1102 30.42 -13.74 -47.15
N THR A 1103 31.11 -13.00 -46.29
CA THR A 1103 31.84 -11.77 -46.63
C THR A 1103 33.36 -11.91 -46.41
N ASN A 1104 33.88 -13.14 -46.36
CA ASN A 1104 35.29 -13.43 -46.06
C ASN A 1104 36.27 -12.74 -47.03
N ARG A 1105 37.40 -12.27 -46.49
CA ARG A 1105 38.54 -11.70 -47.22
C ARG A 1105 39.84 -12.46 -46.91
N PRO A 1106 40.50 -13.08 -47.90
CA PRO A 1106 40.02 -13.34 -49.26
C PRO A 1106 38.87 -14.37 -49.30
N ALA A 1107 38.02 -14.30 -50.33
CA ALA A 1107 36.96 -15.30 -50.54
C ALA A 1107 37.58 -16.62 -51.07
N PRO A 1108 37.21 -17.79 -50.50
CA PRO A 1108 37.69 -19.10 -50.95
C PRO A 1108 37.57 -19.31 -52.47
N ALA A 1109 38.59 -19.86 -53.10
CA ALA A 1109 38.62 -20.16 -54.53
C ALA A 1109 38.04 -21.53 -54.88
N SER A 1110 38.06 -22.46 -53.94
CA SER A 1110 37.60 -23.84 -54.11
C SER A 1110 36.94 -24.38 -52.84
N LEU A 1111 36.22 -25.50 -52.96
CA LEU A 1111 35.61 -26.20 -51.82
C LEU A 1111 36.63 -26.58 -50.74
N ALA A 1112 37.89 -26.84 -51.11
CA ALA A 1112 38.95 -27.22 -50.17
C ALA A 1112 39.37 -26.09 -49.23
N GLU A 1113 39.10 -24.83 -49.62
CA GLU A 1113 39.41 -23.63 -48.84
C GLU A 1113 38.21 -23.15 -47.99
N VAL A 1114 37.07 -23.85 -48.05
CA VAL A 1114 35.89 -23.51 -47.27
C VAL A 1114 36.07 -23.98 -45.82
N PRO A 1115 35.90 -23.09 -44.81
CA PRO A 1115 35.98 -23.48 -43.39
C PRO A 1115 35.03 -24.63 -43.04
N SER A 1116 35.53 -25.61 -42.28
CA SER A 1116 34.77 -26.79 -41.82
C SER A 1116 33.48 -26.41 -41.06
N ALA A 1117 33.50 -25.28 -40.35
CA ALA A 1117 32.34 -24.73 -39.65
C ALA A 1117 31.17 -24.38 -40.59
N TYR A 1118 31.44 -23.84 -41.79
CA TYR A 1118 30.40 -23.50 -42.75
C TYR A 1118 29.78 -24.74 -43.41
N LEU A 1119 30.61 -25.76 -43.66
CA LEU A 1119 30.16 -27.09 -44.11
C LEU A 1119 29.23 -27.73 -43.09
N LEU A 1120 29.61 -27.73 -41.81
CA LEU A 1120 28.81 -28.28 -40.72
C LEU A 1120 27.49 -27.53 -40.52
N GLN A 1121 27.52 -26.19 -40.56
CA GLN A 1121 26.34 -25.35 -40.44
C GLN A 1121 25.28 -25.71 -41.50
N LEU A 1122 25.69 -25.81 -42.77
CA LEU A 1122 24.79 -26.16 -43.87
C LEU A 1122 24.36 -27.62 -43.84
N ALA A 1123 25.20 -28.54 -43.34
CA ALA A 1123 24.82 -29.93 -43.10
C ALA A 1123 23.70 -30.06 -42.05
N LEU A 1124 23.76 -29.28 -40.97
CA LEU A 1124 22.70 -29.22 -39.95
C LEU A 1124 21.39 -28.66 -40.53
N TYR A 1125 21.46 -27.58 -41.32
CA TYR A 1125 20.29 -27.02 -42.00
C TYR A 1125 19.64 -28.02 -42.95
N ARG A 1126 20.45 -28.74 -43.73
CA ARG A 1126 19.97 -29.81 -44.61
C ARG A 1126 19.31 -30.94 -43.82
N ALA A 1127 19.90 -31.37 -42.69
CA ALA A 1127 19.35 -32.43 -41.85
C ALA A 1127 17.98 -32.04 -41.26
N LEU A 1128 17.81 -30.79 -40.85
CA LEU A 1128 16.54 -30.28 -40.31
C LEU A 1128 15.46 -30.09 -41.39
N LEU A 1129 15.84 -29.72 -42.61
CA LEU A 1129 14.89 -29.49 -43.70
C LEU A 1129 14.48 -30.78 -44.45
N LYS A 1130 15.32 -31.81 -44.45
CA LYS A 1130 15.06 -33.07 -45.18
C LYS A 1130 13.73 -33.74 -44.80
N PRO A 1131 13.32 -33.81 -43.51
CA PRO A 1131 12.01 -34.35 -43.13
C PRO A 1131 10.81 -33.51 -43.61
N LEU A 1132 10.99 -32.19 -43.80
CA LEU A 1132 9.93 -31.27 -44.20
C LEU A 1132 9.62 -31.32 -45.71
N TYR A 1133 10.54 -31.84 -46.52
CA TYR A 1133 10.41 -31.93 -47.97
C TYR A 1133 10.65 -33.36 -48.48
N PRO A 1134 9.78 -34.34 -48.14
CA PRO A 1134 9.93 -35.71 -48.58
C PRO A 1134 9.86 -35.80 -50.11
N GLY A 1135 10.83 -36.47 -50.74
CA GLY A 1135 10.90 -36.65 -52.19
C GLY A 1135 11.57 -35.52 -52.98
N ARG A 1136 12.08 -34.47 -52.33
CA ARG A 1136 12.86 -33.41 -53.00
C ARG A 1136 14.34 -33.47 -52.60
N GLU A 1137 15.22 -33.17 -53.55
CA GLU A 1137 16.66 -33.11 -53.27
C GLU A 1137 17.01 -31.80 -52.55
N VAL A 1138 17.57 -31.87 -51.34
CA VAL A 1138 18.03 -30.69 -50.58
C VAL A 1138 19.50 -30.41 -50.90
N LYS A 1139 19.74 -29.33 -51.62
CA LYS A 1139 21.06 -28.81 -52.03
C LYS A 1139 21.48 -27.62 -51.16
N ALA A 1140 22.78 -27.43 -50.96
CA ALA A 1140 23.32 -26.31 -50.20
C ALA A 1140 24.48 -25.65 -50.94
N ALA A 1141 24.58 -24.33 -50.84
CA ALA A 1141 25.68 -23.56 -51.41
C ALA A 1141 26.05 -22.36 -50.54
N LEU A 1142 27.31 -21.93 -50.63
CA LEU A 1142 27.81 -20.70 -50.02
C LEU A 1142 27.97 -19.64 -51.11
N LEU A 1143 27.41 -18.46 -50.89
CA LEU A 1143 27.59 -17.32 -51.79
C LEU A 1143 28.51 -16.29 -51.12
N PHE A 1144 29.71 -16.13 -51.68
CA PHE A 1144 30.64 -15.11 -51.23
C PHE A 1144 30.31 -13.78 -51.90
N THR A 1145 30.07 -12.73 -51.11
CA THR A 1145 29.62 -11.42 -51.61
C THR A 1145 30.77 -10.48 -51.95
N GLU A 1146 32.00 -10.84 -51.61
CA GLU A 1146 33.24 -10.07 -51.89
C GLU A 1146 33.71 -10.28 -53.34
N ALA A 1147 33.79 -11.54 -53.75
CA ALA A 1147 33.90 -11.95 -55.13
C ALA A 1147 32.63 -12.78 -55.38
N PRO A 1148 31.69 -12.37 -56.26
CA PRO A 1148 30.36 -12.97 -56.43
C PRO A 1148 30.47 -14.42 -56.93
N ARG A 1149 30.81 -15.31 -56.01
CA ARG A 1149 31.21 -16.69 -56.27
C ARG A 1149 30.31 -17.58 -55.44
N LEU A 1150 29.60 -18.45 -56.14
CA LEU A 1150 28.80 -19.51 -55.56
C LEU A 1150 29.65 -20.78 -55.48
N ILE A 1151 29.78 -21.36 -54.29
CA ILE A 1151 30.40 -22.67 -54.08
C ILE A 1151 29.31 -23.63 -53.64
N GLU A 1152 28.95 -24.56 -54.53
CA GLU A 1152 28.02 -25.64 -54.20
C GLU A 1152 28.71 -26.67 -53.30
N LEU A 1153 28.00 -27.14 -52.28
CA LEU A 1153 28.49 -28.13 -51.34
C LEU A 1153 28.03 -29.53 -51.76
N PRO A 1154 28.94 -30.47 -52.07
CA PRO A 1154 28.57 -31.83 -52.40
C PRO A 1154 27.87 -32.53 -51.24
N THR A 1155 26.81 -33.27 -51.54
CA THR A 1155 26.04 -34.05 -50.55
C THR A 1155 26.94 -34.92 -49.66
N ARG A 1156 27.92 -35.61 -50.26
CA ARG A 1156 28.87 -36.46 -49.54
C ARG A 1156 29.70 -35.69 -48.51
N ALA A 1157 30.16 -34.47 -48.84
CA ALA A 1157 30.94 -33.65 -47.92
C ALA A 1157 30.12 -33.16 -46.71
N MET A 1158 28.83 -32.88 -46.92
CA MET A 1158 27.91 -32.52 -45.83
C MET A 1158 27.55 -33.72 -44.96
N ASP A 1159 27.34 -34.90 -45.56
CA ASP A 1159 27.07 -36.14 -44.83
C ASP A 1159 28.29 -36.54 -43.98
N ASP A 1160 29.51 -36.44 -44.53
CA ASP A 1160 30.76 -36.69 -43.79
C ASP A 1160 30.96 -35.69 -42.63
N ALA A 1161 30.58 -34.43 -42.80
CA ALA A 1161 30.66 -33.42 -41.74
C ALA A 1161 29.64 -33.67 -40.62
N LEU A 1162 28.43 -34.11 -40.97
CA LEU A 1162 27.39 -34.46 -40.01
C LEU A 1162 27.77 -35.72 -39.22
N ALA A 1163 28.33 -36.74 -39.88
CA ALA A 1163 28.81 -37.97 -39.25
C ALA A 1163 29.88 -37.70 -38.18
N ARG A 1164 30.83 -36.79 -38.45
CA ARG A 1164 31.83 -36.35 -37.46
C ARG A 1164 31.22 -35.69 -36.22
N LEU A 1165 30.10 -34.97 -36.36
CA LEU A 1165 29.39 -34.36 -35.24
C LEU A 1165 28.60 -35.40 -34.45
N THR A 1166 27.87 -36.28 -35.13
CA THR A 1166 26.98 -37.27 -34.50
C THR A 1166 27.72 -38.46 -33.91
N GLY A 1167 28.98 -38.71 -34.33
CA GLY A 1167 29.82 -39.82 -33.88
C GLY A 1167 29.49 -41.16 -34.54
N ALA A 1168 28.93 -41.12 -35.75
CA ALA A 1168 28.49 -42.29 -36.52
C ALA A 1168 29.51 -42.73 -37.57
#